data_AF-A0A960FGH2-F1
#
_entry.id   AF-A0A960FGH2-F1
#
_cell.length_a   1.000
_cell.length_b   1.000
_cell.length_c   1.000
_cell.angle_alpha   90.00
_cell.angle_beta   90.00
_cell.angle_gamma   90.00
#
_symmetry.space_group_name_H-M   'P 1'
#
loop_
_entity.id
_entity.type
_entity.pdbx_description
1 polymer ?
#
loop_
_entity_poly.entity_id
_entity_poly.type
_entity_poly.pdbx_seq_one_letter_code
_entity_poly.pdbx_strand_id
1 'polypeptide(L)'
;MTNDWSRVDDIVNTVRKRWDRGVYLRHHAHGDPWQPITIPVRAPTAADLADRFDDVIKWNDRFQRDSRTASGLPRFTVEHRTISGRGLGTNQVPARVRIETLDQLCRLLNTQHDLTSLDSLLELTAREAPALSSWVQEHPLVALAHRGEWAQILATVAWIASHDTTTMYLRHVDVDGVDTKFIERHQQLLGQLLTVVLPPERIDMSRSSFAARYGFRPKPGYTRFRLLAPTTVLPRGISELRLRTEELAQLDLDVSRVFIVENEASYLAFPSVPGSIVLFGEGFQSTTLEAIPWLADKELVYWGDIDTHGFAILNQLRSRLPRVTSILMDHDTLLAHRAQFVTEPNPTAAPQPHLTETEQEVYRDLIEDRFGHAVRLEQERVRFSFVRQALLQWTAAGAASTSSHRPVPGQLPGVAVAEESEARRQRISEADNGLDWDDPSFNVASDPARRAEHRRLQSWYRQSVLGVEAGEDSTGRRVGIMLPAAAVQADPTLNFLRDERLARIALDRLAENRGTFVEDRLTRNLLSSQPMCVNLFGMFKLYPDEAALALRRATQLPIKRVDCVEIEVAPQHATAILADRTAFDAYVEYRDPEGTKRFIAIETKYTEPFSNDLGLDEKKRDKYRRLATDFKAFRSPLSPELLTPQASQLFRNVLLAMAHTKSTQMPGLVLVVALADDPAATAGVHVVREQLLAPDDHLHGVSIESLVDSAAVVPTFGPWAARFRQRYLDPPPVA
;
A
#
# COMPACT_ATOMS: atom_id res chain seq x y z
N MET A 1 10.13 -32.27 28.09
CA MET A 1 10.13 -32.58 29.54
C MET A 1 8.94 -31.86 30.15
N THR A 2 8.08 -32.55 30.89
CA THR A 2 6.91 -31.96 31.55
C THR A 2 7.37 -30.97 32.62
N ASN A 3 6.75 -29.78 32.66
CA ASN A 3 7.18 -28.68 33.53
C ASN A 3 6.36 -28.71 34.82
N ASP A 4 6.69 -29.66 35.71
CA ASP A 4 5.83 -30.02 36.83
C ASP A 4 5.85 -29.02 37.99
N TRP A 5 6.85 -28.14 38.08
CA TRP A 5 6.96 -27.11 39.12
C TRP A 5 7.07 -25.70 38.54
N SER A 6 6.45 -24.73 39.20
CA SER A 6 6.41 -23.32 38.79
C SER A 6 7.79 -22.68 38.79
N ARG A 7 8.10 -21.92 37.74
CA ARG A 7 9.27 -21.04 37.67
C ARG A 7 8.86 -19.60 38.00
N VAL A 8 9.83 -18.75 38.31
CA VAL A 8 9.56 -17.31 38.51
C VAL A 8 8.98 -16.68 37.23
N ASP A 9 9.44 -17.12 36.05
CA ASP A 9 8.91 -16.67 34.76
C ASP A 9 7.40 -16.97 34.61
N ASP A 10 6.91 -18.11 35.10
CA ASP A 10 5.48 -18.46 35.07
C ASP A 10 4.64 -17.51 35.93
N ILE A 11 5.20 -17.08 37.07
CA ILE A 11 4.57 -16.13 38.01
C ILE A 11 4.55 -14.72 37.39
N VAL A 12 5.67 -14.27 36.82
CA VAL A 12 5.77 -13.00 36.09
C VAL A 12 4.80 -12.98 34.91
N ASN A 13 4.73 -14.05 34.11
CA ASN A 13 3.78 -14.19 33.01
C ASN A 13 2.32 -14.17 33.48
N THR A 14 2.03 -14.70 34.68
CA THR A 14 0.67 -14.68 35.25
C THR A 14 0.23 -13.25 35.62
N VAL A 15 1.13 -12.42 36.17
CA VAL A 15 0.80 -11.01 36.45
C VAL A 15 0.85 -10.14 35.21
N ARG A 16 1.78 -10.38 34.28
CA ARG A 16 1.86 -9.72 32.96
C ARG A 16 0.52 -9.86 32.22
N LYS A 17 -0.04 -11.08 32.10
CA LYS A 17 -1.35 -11.32 31.48
C LYS A 17 -2.53 -10.55 32.10
N ARG A 18 -2.43 -10.11 33.36
CA ARG A 18 -3.44 -9.26 34.03
C ARG A 18 -3.17 -7.77 33.80
N TRP A 19 -1.90 -7.37 33.75
CA TRP A 19 -1.47 -6.04 33.33
C TRP A 19 -1.90 -5.73 31.89
N ASP A 20 -1.62 -6.63 30.95
CA ASP A 20 -1.93 -6.48 29.52
C ASP A 20 -3.44 -6.50 29.23
N ARG A 21 -4.27 -6.85 30.22
CA ARG A 21 -5.74 -6.75 30.18
C ARG A 21 -6.29 -5.48 30.87
N GLY A 22 -5.38 -4.60 31.32
CA GLY A 22 -5.67 -3.35 32.00
C GLY A 22 -6.18 -3.50 33.43
N VAL A 23 -6.15 -4.70 34.04
CA VAL A 23 -6.81 -4.95 35.34
C VAL A 23 -6.25 -4.05 36.44
N TYR A 24 -4.92 -4.00 36.58
CA TYR A 24 -4.28 -3.18 37.62
C TYR A 24 -4.31 -1.68 37.28
N LEU A 25 -4.30 -1.34 35.99
CA LEU A 25 -4.37 0.03 35.51
C LEU A 25 -5.76 0.64 35.75
N ARG A 26 -6.85 -0.13 35.59
CA ARG A 26 -8.21 0.32 35.95
C ARG A 26 -8.31 0.62 37.44
N HIS A 27 -7.92 -0.33 38.31
CA HIS A 27 -7.95 -0.14 39.76
C HIS A 27 -7.17 1.12 40.17
N HIS A 28 -5.97 1.31 39.61
CA HIS A 28 -5.16 2.52 39.84
C HIS A 28 -5.88 3.79 39.36
N ALA A 29 -6.48 3.77 38.17
CA ALA A 29 -7.19 4.93 37.60
C ALA A 29 -8.46 5.33 38.38
N HIS A 30 -9.16 4.37 38.99
CA HIS A 30 -10.27 4.63 39.90
C HIS A 30 -9.81 5.10 41.31
N GLY A 31 -8.51 5.00 41.63
CA GLY A 31 -7.97 5.32 42.95
C GLY A 31 -8.20 4.21 43.99
N ASP A 32 -8.42 2.96 43.56
CA ASP A 32 -8.65 1.85 44.47
C ASP A 32 -7.42 1.54 45.34
N PRO A 33 -7.60 1.25 46.65
CA PRO A 33 -6.48 0.88 47.52
C PRO A 33 -5.86 -0.45 47.08
N TRP A 34 -4.54 -0.46 46.89
CA TRP A 34 -3.81 -1.63 46.43
C TRP A 34 -4.02 -2.85 47.33
N GLN A 35 -4.43 -3.96 46.73
CA GLN A 35 -4.58 -5.27 47.38
C GLN A 35 -3.41 -6.18 47.01
N PRO A 36 -2.60 -6.66 47.98
CA PRO A 36 -1.46 -7.52 47.71
C PRO A 36 -1.80 -8.78 46.91
N ILE A 37 -1.14 -8.94 45.75
CA ILE A 37 -1.38 -10.08 44.86
C ILE A 37 -0.70 -11.31 45.44
N THR A 38 -1.46 -12.35 45.75
CA THR A 38 -0.93 -13.67 46.16
C THR A 38 -1.06 -14.68 45.02
N ILE A 39 0.04 -15.37 44.68
CA ILE A 39 0.10 -16.38 43.63
C ILE A 39 0.64 -17.70 44.22
N PRO A 40 -0.08 -18.83 44.06
CA PRO A 40 0.43 -20.13 44.51
C PRO A 40 1.61 -20.59 43.65
N VAL A 41 2.64 -21.12 44.30
CA VAL A 41 3.77 -21.77 43.63
C VAL A 41 3.50 -23.27 43.62
N ARG A 42 3.44 -23.90 42.44
CA ARG A 42 3.44 -25.36 42.35
C ARG A 42 4.87 -25.83 42.63
N ALA A 43 5.13 -26.20 43.87
CA ALA A 43 6.44 -26.65 44.34
C ALA A 43 6.48 -28.17 44.59
N PRO A 44 7.68 -28.77 44.65
CA PRO A 44 7.88 -30.18 44.98
C PRO A 44 7.09 -30.67 46.20
N THR A 45 6.74 -31.95 46.15
CA THR A 45 6.13 -32.72 47.24
C THR A 45 7.19 -33.52 48.01
N ALA A 46 6.78 -34.18 49.09
CA ALA A 46 7.67 -35.09 49.82
C ALA A 46 8.07 -36.34 49.02
N ALA A 47 7.27 -36.74 48.02
CA ALA A 47 7.62 -37.83 47.09
C ALA A 47 8.66 -37.36 46.07
N ASP A 48 8.48 -36.17 45.48
CA ASP A 48 9.45 -35.57 44.55
C ASP A 48 10.86 -35.44 45.17
N LEU A 49 10.95 -35.12 46.48
CA LEU A 49 12.21 -35.09 47.22
C LEU A 49 12.88 -36.46 47.36
N ALA A 50 12.11 -37.56 47.41
CA ALA A 50 12.64 -38.91 47.52
C ALA A 50 13.09 -39.43 46.14
N ASP A 51 12.28 -39.20 45.11
CA ASP A 51 12.48 -39.79 43.79
C ASP A 51 13.42 -38.95 42.89
N ARG A 52 13.50 -37.63 43.12
CA ARG A 52 14.17 -36.65 42.22
C ARG A 52 14.91 -35.54 42.98
N PHE A 53 15.61 -35.88 44.07
CA PHE A 53 16.27 -34.92 44.96
C PHE A 53 17.11 -33.84 44.24
N ASP A 54 18.00 -34.22 43.33
CA ASP A 54 18.87 -33.30 42.59
C ASP A 54 18.10 -32.27 41.75
N ASP A 55 16.96 -32.65 41.17
CA ASP A 55 16.11 -31.74 40.39
C ASP A 55 15.42 -30.74 41.32
N VAL A 56 14.99 -31.17 42.51
CA VAL A 56 14.37 -30.30 43.52
C VAL A 56 15.35 -29.24 44.01
N ILE A 57 16.61 -29.60 44.28
CA ILE A 57 17.66 -28.66 44.68
C ILE A 57 17.93 -27.66 43.54
N LYS A 58 18.18 -28.14 42.31
CA LYS A 58 18.41 -27.28 41.14
C LYS A 58 17.24 -26.32 40.88
N TRP A 59 16.00 -26.79 41.04
CA TRP A 59 14.80 -25.97 40.91
C TRP A 59 14.72 -24.90 42.02
N ASN A 60 14.95 -25.27 43.28
CA ASN A 60 14.86 -24.34 44.41
C ASN A 60 15.96 -23.26 44.34
N ASP A 61 17.20 -23.64 44.03
CA ASP A 61 18.32 -22.69 43.86
C ASP A 61 18.07 -21.72 42.70
N ARG A 62 17.49 -22.21 41.60
CA ARG A 62 17.03 -21.36 40.50
C ARG A 62 15.90 -20.43 40.95
N PHE A 63 14.88 -20.95 41.63
CA PHE A 63 13.74 -20.14 42.08
C PHE A 63 14.19 -19.02 43.02
N GLN A 64 15.06 -19.32 43.99
CA GLN A 64 15.64 -18.35 44.92
C GLN A 64 16.45 -17.27 44.19
N ARG A 65 17.28 -17.66 43.21
CA ARG A 65 18.06 -16.74 42.35
C ARG A 65 17.14 -15.84 41.52
N ASP A 66 16.21 -16.42 40.78
CA ASP A 66 15.33 -15.73 39.85
C ASP A 66 14.30 -14.84 40.58
N SER A 67 14.04 -15.10 41.87
CA SER A 67 13.21 -14.27 42.76
C SER A 67 13.87 -12.97 43.22
N ARG A 68 15.16 -12.77 42.89
CA ARG A 68 15.95 -11.58 43.25
C ARG A 68 16.40 -10.81 42.00
N THR A 69 16.68 -9.53 42.17
CA THR A 69 17.34 -8.70 41.15
C THR A 69 18.81 -9.08 41.04
N ALA A 70 19.50 -8.61 39.99
CA ALA A 70 20.96 -8.70 39.88
C ALA A 70 21.70 -8.03 41.06
N SER A 71 21.07 -7.05 41.72
CA SER A 71 21.54 -6.41 42.95
C SER A 71 21.17 -7.16 44.25
N GLY A 72 20.59 -8.36 44.16
CA GLY A 72 20.23 -9.21 45.31
C GLY A 72 18.93 -8.85 46.04
N LEU A 73 18.25 -7.77 45.65
CA LEU A 73 16.99 -7.32 46.25
C LEU A 73 15.84 -8.29 45.89
N PRO A 74 14.91 -8.60 46.80
CA PRO A 74 13.73 -9.41 46.48
C PRO A 74 12.85 -8.72 45.42
N ARG A 75 12.48 -9.44 44.36
CA ARG A 75 11.51 -8.98 43.34
C ARG A 75 10.07 -9.04 43.87
N PHE A 76 9.82 -9.93 44.83
CA PHE A 76 8.57 -10.17 45.52
C PHE A 76 8.84 -10.90 46.85
N THR A 77 7.86 -10.94 47.74
CA THR A 77 7.92 -11.75 48.97
C THR A 77 7.64 -13.22 48.61
N VAL A 78 8.41 -14.15 49.17
CA VAL A 78 8.16 -15.60 49.03
C VAL A 78 7.74 -16.14 50.39
N GLU A 79 6.55 -16.73 50.46
CA GLU A 79 6.11 -17.54 51.60
C GLU A 79 6.55 -18.99 51.37
N HIS A 80 7.22 -19.60 52.34
CA HIS A 80 7.64 -21.00 52.29
C HIS A 80 6.67 -21.90 53.07
N ARG A 81 6.58 -23.16 52.65
CA ARG A 81 5.94 -24.23 53.40
C ARG A 81 6.96 -25.30 53.76
N THR A 82 6.74 -25.92 54.89
CA THR A 82 7.52 -27.08 55.34
C THR A 82 6.98 -28.36 54.69
N ILE A 83 7.89 -29.20 54.20
CA ILE A 83 7.63 -30.58 53.78
C ILE A 83 8.58 -31.54 54.51
N SER A 84 8.04 -32.67 54.97
CA SER A 84 8.77 -33.66 55.77
C SER A 84 8.53 -35.06 55.20
N GLY A 85 9.57 -35.88 55.14
CA GLY A 85 9.53 -37.25 54.59
C GLY A 85 10.34 -38.24 55.44
N ARG A 86 9.97 -39.53 55.40
CA ARG A 86 10.71 -40.58 56.12
C ARG A 86 12.14 -40.67 55.55
N GLY A 87 13.13 -40.33 56.37
CA GLY A 87 14.56 -40.39 56.01
C GLY A 87 15.17 -39.12 55.40
N LEU A 88 14.37 -38.09 55.08
CA LEU A 88 14.82 -36.88 54.36
C LEU A 88 14.83 -35.59 55.19
N GLY A 89 14.48 -35.68 56.48
CA GLY A 89 14.40 -34.53 57.38
C GLY A 89 13.25 -33.57 57.03
N THR A 90 13.43 -32.31 57.42
CA THR A 90 12.43 -31.24 57.29
C THR A 90 12.96 -30.16 56.35
N ASN A 91 12.28 -29.95 55.23
CA ASN A 91 12.71 -29.04 54.15
C ASN A 91 11.70 -27.90 53.96
N GLN A 92 12.19 -26.71 53.59
CA GLN A 92 11.37 -25.55 53.26
C GLN A 92 11.33 -25.36 51.74
N VAL A 93 10.14 -25.30 51.15
CA VAL A 93 9.95 -25.01 49.71
C VAL A 93 9.04 -23.80 49.51
N PRO A 94 9.24 -22.98 48.47
CA PRO A 94 8.32 -21.90 48.11
C PRO A 94 6.88 -22.41 48.00
N ALA A 95 5.93 -21.71 48.60
CA ALA A 95 4.51 -22.07 48.62
C ALA A 95 3.65 -21.02 47.90
N ARG A 96 3.94 -19.74 48.15
CA ARG A 96 3.26 -18.60 47.54
C ARG A 96 4.25 -17.47 47.27
N VAL A 97 3.94 -16.67 46.26
CA VAL A 97 4.57 -15.38 46.01
C VAL A 97 3.57 -14.28 46.31
N ARG A 98 4.02 -13.23 47.00
CA ARG A 98 3.23 -12.03 47.31
C ARG A 98 3.88 -10.78 46.73
N ILE A 99 3.07 -9.97 46.05
CA ILE A 99 3.45 -8.65 45.56
C ILE A 99 2.71 -7.62 46.43
N GLU A 100 3.45 -6.98 47.34
CA GLU A 100 2.88 -6.19 48.43
C GLU A 100 2.49 -4.77 48.01
N THR A 101 3.07 -4.23 46.92
CA THR A 101 2.78 -2.87 46.43
C THR A 101 2.66 -2.81 44.90
N LEU A 102 1.93 -1.82 44.39
CA LEU A 102 1.84 -1.53 42.96
C LEU A 102 3.20 -1.20 42.36
N ASP A 103 4.04 -0.40 43.03
CA ASP A 103 5.40 -0.12 42.59
C ASP A 103 6.26 -1.41 42.48
N GLN A 104 6.10 -2.37 43.39
CA GLN A 104 6.77 -3.67 43.26
C GLN A 104 6.27 -4.45 42.03
N LEU A 105 4.96 -4.40 41.71
CA LEU A 105 4.44 -4.95 40.46
C LEU A 105 5.05 -4.25 39.24
N CYS A 106 5.05 -2.91 39.22
CA CYS A 106 5.56 -2.14 38.10
C CYS A 106 7.06 -2.39 37.89
N ARG A 107 7.86 -2.47 38.96
CA ARG A 107 9.28 -2.88 38.91
C ARG A 107 9.48 -4.32 38.44
N LEU A 108 8.61 -5.25 38.83
CA LEU A 108 8.65 -6.65 38.37
C LEU A 108 8.37 -6.76 36.85
N LEU A 109 7.51 -5.88 36.34
CA LEU A 109 7.06 -5.83 34.95
C LEU A 109 7.82 -4.81 34.06
N ASN A 110 8.65 -3.95 34.64
CA ASN A 110 9.30 -2.81 33.98
C ASN A 110 8.30 -1.85 33.29
N THR A 111 7.29 -1.40 34.05
CA THR A 111 6.11 -0.62 33.56
C THR A 111 5.86 0.67 34.37
N GLN A 112 6.86 1.14 35.13
CA GLN A 112 6.74 2.36 35.95
C GLN A 112 6.41 3.60 35.11
N HIS A 113 6.97 3.69 33.90
CA HIS A 113 6.69 4.79 32.97
C HIS A 113 5.24 4.79 32.46
N ASP A 114 4.63 3.61 32.28
CA ASP A 114 3.22 3.49 31.89
C ASP A 114 2.32 4.04 33.00
N LEU A 115 2.65 3.76 34.26
CA LEU A 115 1.89 4.28 35.41
C LEU A 115 1.96 5.82 35.49
N THR A 116 3.18 6.39 35.45
CA THR A 116 3.37 7.85 35.42
C THR A 116 2.70 8.52 34.20
N SER A 117 2.69 7.83 33.06
CA SER A 117 1.98 8.30 31.87
C SER A 117 0.47 8.28 32.07
N LEU A 118 -0.08 7.24 32.70
CA LEU A 118 -1.51 7.14 32.99
C LEU A 118 -1.98 8.24 33.95
N ASP A 119 -1.20 8.53 35.00
CA ASP A 119 -1.47 9.65 35.91
C ASP A 119 -1.55 10.97 35.14
N SER A 120 -0.56 11.24 34.28
CA SER A 120 -0.52 12.43 33.43
C SER A 120 -1.71 12.52 32.47
N LEU A 121 -2.16 11.39 31.93
CA LEU A 121 -3.32 11.32 31.02
C LEU A 121 -4.65 11.52 31.78
N LEU A 122 -4.77 11.01 32.99
CA LEU A 122 -5.94 11.21 33.86
C LEU A 122 -6.06 12.69 34.26
N GLU A 123 -4.96 13.32 34.70
CA GLU A 123 -4.91 14.75 35.02
C GLU A 123 -5.25 15.63 33.80
N LEU A 124 -4.66 15.35 32.64
CA LEU A 124 -4.93 16.05 31.39
C LEU A 124 -6.41 15.91 30.98
N THR A 125 -6.96 14.70 31.05
CA THR A 125 -8.37 14.43 30.69
C THR A 125 -9.32 15.14 31.66
N ALA A 126 -9.06 15.08 32.97
CA ALA A 126 -9.87 15.75 33.99
C ALA A 126 -9.86 17.28 33.85
N ARG A 127 -8.83 17.86 33.21
CA ARG A 127 -8.74 19.31 32.96
C ARG A 127 -9.40 19.71 31.63
N GLU A 128 -9.04 19.07 30.52
CA GLU A 128 -9.47 19.51 29.18
C GLU A 128 -10.83 18.93 28.75
N ALA A 129 -11.21 17.74 29.24
CA ALA A 129 -12.47 17.07 28.88
C ALA A 129 -13.01 16.20 30.03
N PRO A 130 -13.54 16.79 31.13
CA PRO A 130 -13.93 16.06 32.34
C PRO A 130 -14.94 14.92 32.11
N ALA A 131 -15.80 15.04 31.10
CA ALA A 131 -16.78 14.01 30.72
C ALA A 131 -16.12 12.69 30.26
N LEU A 132 -14.84 12.70 29.87
CA LEU A 132 -14.08 11.52 29.43
C LEU A 132 -13.28 10.86 30.54
N SER A 133 -13.23 11.41 31.75
CA SER A 133 -12.41 10.85 32.85
C SER A 133 -12.81 9.40 33.18
N SER A 134 -14.11 9.09 33.24
CA SER A 134 -14.59 7.72 33.47
C SER A 134 -14.23 6.77 32.32
N TRP A 135 -14.23 7.24 31.07
CA TRP A 135 -13.81 6.44 29.92
C TRP A 135 -12.32 6.08 30.00
N VAL A 136 -11.46 7.02 30.39
CA VAL A 136 -10.02 6.76 30.57
C VAL A 136 -9.78 5.80 31.74
N GLN A 137 -10.59 5.87 32.80
CA GLN A 137 -10.53 4.92 33.91
C GLN A 137 -10.86 3.48 33.48
N GLU A 138 -11.85 3.27 32.61
CA GLU A 138 -12.23 1.94 32.09
C GLU A 138 -11.28 1.42 30.98
N HIS A 139 -10.75 2.34 30.16
CA HIS A 139 -9.92 2.05 28.98
C HIS A 139 -8.46 2.58 29.06
N PRO A 140 -7.74 2.40 30.18
CA PRO A 140 -6.45 3.07 30.41
C PRO A 140 -5.34 2.61 29.44
N LEU A 141 -5.39 1.36 28.98
CA LEU A 141 -4.46 0.85 27.97
C LEU A 141 -4.64 1.54 26.61
N VAL A 142 -5.87 1.94 26.25
CA VAL A 142 -6.13 2.66 25.00
C VAL A 142 -5.57 4.08 25.12
N ALA A 143 -5.86 4.79 26.21
CA ALA A 143 -5.27 6.11 26.48
C ALA A 143 -3.73 6.06 26.46
N LEU A 144 -3.11 5.04 27.07
CA LEU A 144 -1.66 4.85 27.07
C LEU A 144 -1.06 4.58 25.68
N ALA A 145 -1.75 3.82 24.83
CA ALA A 145 -1.33 3.59 23.45
C ALA A 145 -1.28 4.91 22.66
N HIS A 146 -2.22 5.83 22.93
CA HIS A 146 -2.34 7.12 22.27
C HIS A 146 -1.66 8.29 23.01
N ARG A 147 -0.84 8.03 24.04
CA ARG A 147 -0.28 9.05 24.96
C ARG A 147 0.48 10.20 24.29
N GLY A 148 1.09 9.96 23.12
CA GLY A 148 1.83 11.00 22.37
C GLY A 148 0.95 11.99 21.61
N GLU A 149 -0.34 11.68 21.45
CA GLU A 149 -1.31 12.44 20.65
C GLU A 149 -2.61 12.72 21.45
N TRP A 150 -2.62 12.42 22.74
CA TRP A 150 -3.83 12.46 23.58
C TRP A 150 -4.41 13.87 23.71
N ALA A 151 -3.55 14.89 23.80
CA ALA A 151 -3.99 16.29 23.84
C ALA A 151 -4.78 16.67 22.57
N GLN A 152 -4.29 16.29 21.40
CA GLN A 152 -4.96 16.51 20.11
C GLN A 152 -6.28 15.72 20.00
N ILE A 153 -6.33 14.49 20.54
CA ILE A 153 -7.56 13.68 20.62
C ILE A 153 -8.62 14.40 21.49
N LEU A 154 -8.27 14.82 22.70
CA LEU A 154 -9.19 15.54 23.59
C LEU A 154 -9.65 16.86 22.99
N ALA A 155 -8.73 17.65 22.42
CA ALA A 155 -9.05 18.91 21.76
C ALA A 155 -9.95 18.72 20.53
N THR A 156 -9.75 17.65 19.75
CA THR A 156 -10.66 17.29 18.63
C THR A 156 -12.07 16.98 19.13
N VAL A 157 -12.20 16.20 20.20
CA VAL A 157 -13.51 15.87 20.79
C VAL A 157 -14.20 17.12 21.33
N ALA A 158 -13.46 17.98 22.05
CA ALA A 158 -13.98 19.25 22.58
C ALA A 158 -14.39 20.23 21.46
N TRP A 159 -13.62 20.30 20.37
CA TRP A 159 -13.95 21.12 19.20
C TRP A 159 -15.25 20.64 18.53
N ILE A 160 -15.38 19.34 18.25
CA ILE A 160 -16.60 18.78 17.64
C ILE A 160 -17.82 18.97 18.56
N ALA A 161 -17.65 18.82 19.88
CA ALA A 161 -18.70 19.03 20.86
C ALA A 161 -19.21 20.48 20.91
N SER A 162 -18.32 21.47 20.70
CA SER A 162 -18.62 22.90 20.78
C SER A 162 -19.12 23.54 19.47
N HIS A 163 -18.98 22.88 18.32
CA HIS A 163 -19.34 23.43 17.01
C HIS A 163 -20.55 22.73 16.38
N ASP A 164 -21.37 23.49 15.64
CA ASP A 164 -22.36 22.92 14.71
C ASP A 164 -21.66 22.43 13.44
N THR A 165 -21.60 21.11 13.30
CA THR A 165 -20.91 20.41 12.22
C THR A 165 -21.71 20.35 10.92
N THR A 166 -23.02 20.63 10.92
CA THR A 166 -23.93 20.45 9.77
C THR A 166 -23.57 21.28 8.54
N THR A 167 -22.86 22.39 8.74
CA THR A 167 -22.41 23.29 7.66
C THR A 167 -20.94 23.09 7.28
N MET A 168 -20.22 22.19 7.96
CA MET A 168 -18.77 22.10 7.92
C MET A 168 -18.26 20.80 7.28
N TYR A 169 -17.11 20.85 6.62
CA TYR A 169 -16.36 19.64 6.23
C TYR A 169 -15.41 19.23 7.36
N LEU A 170 -14.98 17.96 7.42
CA LEU A 170 -13.99 17.51 8.42
C LEU A 170 -12.70 18.33 8.41
N ARG A 171 -12.30 18.88 7.27
CA ARG A 171 -11.11 19.76 7.16
C ARG A 171 -11.25 21.08 7.93
N HIS A 172 -12.46 21.49 8.30
CA HIS A 172 -12.70 22.69 9.11
C HIS A 172 -12.46 22.49 10.61
N VAL A 173 -12.17 21.27 11.08
CA VAL A 173 -11.72 21.04 12.46
C VAL A 173 -10.42 21.83 12.67
N ASP A 174 -10.51 22.88 13.47
CA ASP A 174 -9.44 23.85 13.69
C ASP A 174 -8.79 23.59 15.06
N VAL A 175 -7.94 22.57 15.09
CA VAL A 175 -7.20 22.11 16.27
C VAL A 175 -5.73 21.98 15.89
N ASP A 176 -4.84 22.53 16.72
CA ASP A 176 -3.41 22.51 16.43
C ASP A 176 -2.85 21.08 16.35
N GLY A 177 -2.01 20.83 15.35
CA GLY A 177 -1.48 19.50 15.02
C GLY A 177 -2.51 18.49 14.48
N VAL A 178 -3.76 18.89 14.18
CA VAL A 178 -4.80 17.99 13.66
C VAL A 178 -5.10 18.30 12.19
N ASP A 179 -4.97 17.27 11.34
CA ASP A 179 -5.42 17.29 9.95
C ASP A 179 -6.48 16.21 9.70
N THR A 180 -6.95 16.09 8.45
CA THR A 180 -7.95 15.07 8.10
C THR A 180 -7.40 13.64 8.25
N LYS A 181 -6.09 13.41 8.03
CA LYS A 181 -5.46 12.10 8.21
C LYS A 181 -5.37 11.70 9.68
N PHE A 182 -5.15 12.65 10.57
CA PHE A 182 -5.23 12.45 12.01
C PHE A 182 -6.61 11.95 12.42
N ILE A 183 -7.66 12.62 11.96
CA ILE A 183 -9.05 12.22 12.22
C ILE A 183 -9.33 10.84 11.61
N GLU A 184 -8.92 10.59 10.36
CA GLU A 184 -9.06 9.30 9.66
C GLU A 184 -8.41 8.13 10.41
N ARG A 185 -7.15 8.30 10.86
CA ARG A 185 -6.43 7.30 11.66
C ARG A 185 -7.11 7.01 13.00
N HIS A 186 -7.76 8.01 13.60
CA HIS A 186 -8.34 7.92 14.94
C HIS A 186 -9.87 7.80 14.98
N GLN A 187 -10.56 7.59 13.84
CA GLN A 187 -12.04 7.59 13.77
C GLN A 187 -12.72 6.65 14.78
N GLN A 188 -12.15 5.47 15.02
CA GLN A 188 -12.70 4.49 15.96
C GLN A 188 -12.60 4.98 17.42
N LEU A 189 -11.50 5.63 17.79
CA LEU A 189 -11.29 6.19 19.13
C LEU A 189 -12.10 7.46 19.32
N LEU A 190 -11.98 8.42 18.39
CA LEU A 190 -12.79 9.63 18.38
C LEU A 190 -14.28 9.29 18.43
N GLY A 191 -14.73 8.26 17.72
CA GLY A 191 -16.12 7.82 17.77
C GLY A 191 -16.57 7.30 19.13
N GLN A 192 -15.73 6.56 19.85
CA GLN A 192 -16.02 6.13 21.22
C GLN A 192 -16.13 7.33 22.17
N LEU A 193 -15.17 8.26 22.10
CA LEU A 193 -15.14 9.45 22.96
C LEU A 193 -16.30 10.41 22.66
N LEU A 194 -16.61 10.64 21.38
CA LEU A 194 -17.75 11.45 20.95
C LEU A 194 -19.09 10.84 21.39
N THR A 195 -19.20 9.51 21.48
CA THR A 195 -20.40 8.84 22.00
C THR A 195 -20.61 9.10 23.51
N VAL A 196 -19.55 9.42 24.26
CA VAL A 196 -19.63 9.82 25.68
C VAL A 196 -19.96 11.31 25.84
N VAL A 197 -19.50 12.16 24.92
CA VAL A 197 -19.53 13.62 25.07
C VAL A 197 -20.70 14.29 24.34
N LEU A 198 -21.12 13.77 23.17
CA LEU A 198 -22.20 14.35 22.39
C LEU A 198 -23.57 13.84 22.87
N PRO A 199 -24.62 14.70 22.80
CA PRO A 199 -26.00 14.23 22.98
C PRO A 199 -26.41 13.29 21.83
N PRO A 200 -27.30 12.30 22.05
CA PRO A 200 -27.64 11.28 21.05
C PRO A 200 -28.15 11.85 19.72
N GLU A 201 -28.84 12.99 19.75
CA GLU A 201 -29.40 13.67 18.57
C GLU A 201 -28.32 14.20 17.62
N ARG A 202 -27.07 14.33 18.09
CA ARG A 202 -25.89 14.69 17.25
C ARG A 202 -25.15 13.48 16.68
N ILE A 203 -25.64 12.26 16.89
CA ILE A 203 -24.99 11.02 16.45
C ILE A 203 -25.95 10.18 15.58
N ASP A 204 -25.84 10.30 14.25
CA ASP A 204 -26.59 9.47 13.32
C ASP A 204 -25.93 8.09 13.16
N MET A 205 -26.27 7.17 14.07
CA MET A 205 -25.79 5.78 14.06
C MET A 205 -26.21 4.97 12.83
N SER A 206 -27.14 5.46 12.00
CA SER A 206 -27.45 4.82 10.70
C SER A 206 -26.35 5.06 9.65
N ARG A 207 -25.45 6.03 9.88
CA ARG A 207 -24.37 6.37 8.95
C ARG A 207 -23.10 5.58 9.22
N SER A 208 -22.54 5.03 8.15
CA SER A 208 -21.28 4.30 8.16
C SER A 208 -20.06 5.22 8.29
N SER A 209 -20.04 6.36 7.57
CA SER A 209 -18.90 7.28 7.57
C SER A 209 -18.87 8.18 8.82
N PHE A 210 -17.65 8.41 9.34
CA PHE A 210 -17.43 9.28 10.50
C PHE A 210 -17.98 10.69 10.27
N ALA A 211 -17.75 11.27 9.09
CA ALA A 211 -18.27 12.59 8.71
C ALA A 211 -19.80 12.67 8.89
N ALA A 212 -20.54 11.79 8.21
CA ALA A 212 -22.00 11.83 8.21
C ALA A 212 -22.59 11.48 9.59
N ARG A 213 -21.98 10.55 10.34
CA ARG A 213 -22.41 10.18 11.70
C ARG A 213 -22.40 11.37 12.66
N TYR A 214 -21.37 12.22 12.58
CA TYR A 214 -21.22 13.40 13.43
C TYR A 214 -21.64 14.69 12.72
N GLY A 215 -22.52 14.59 11.71
CA GLY A 215 -23.17 15.72 11.05
C GLY A 215 -22.31 16.51 10.07
N PHE A 216 -21.03 16.20 9.86
CA PHE A 216 -20.21 16.89 8.87
C PHE A 216 -20.74 16.68 7.45
N ARG A 217 -20.60 17.72 6.62
CA ARG A 217 -20.89 17.66 5.19
C ARG A 217 -20.07 16.55 4.52
N PRO A 218 -20.72 15.67 3.73
CA PRO A 218 -20.00 14.68 2.94
C PRO A 218 -19.15 15.40 1.87
N LYS A 219 -18.10 14.73 1.39
CA LYS A 219 -17.39 15.17 0.19
C LYS A 219 -18.39 15.20 -0.98
N PRO A 220 -18.52 16.31 -1.73
CA PRO A 220 -19.49 16.40 -2.82
C PRO A 220 -19.20 15.36 -3.91
N GLY A 221 -20.26 14.81 -4.49
CA GLY A 221 -20.18 13.97 -5.69
C GLY A 221 -19.79 14.82 -6.89
N TYR A 222 -19.04 14.23 -7.84
CA TYR A 222 -18.66 14.90 -9.07
C TYR A 222 -18.96 14.02 -10.27
N THR A 223 -19.71 14.56 -11.23
CA THR A 223 -20.06 13.89 -12.49
C THR A 223 -19.25 14.50 -13.63
N ARG A 224 -18.51 13.66 -14.35
CA ARG A 224 -17.72 14.06 -15.54
C ARG A 224 -18.52 13.74 -16.80
N PHE A 225 -18.54 14.67 -17.76
CA PHE A 225 -19.23 14.47 -19.03
C PHE A 225 -18.60 15.23 -20.19
N ARG A 226 -18.78 14.68 -21.40
CA ARG A 226 -18.42 15.28 -22.68
C ARG A 226 -19.67 15.65 -23.47
N LEU A 227 -19.64 16.85 -24.04
CA LEU A 227 -20.60 17.31 -25.02
C LEU A 227 -20.26 16.65 -26.37
N LEU A 228 -21.14 15.77 -26.87
CA LEU A 228 -20.93 15.11 -28.17
C LEU A 228 -21.39 15.99 -29.34
N ALA A 229 -22.15 17.05 -29.04
CA ALA A 229 -22.54 18.13 -29.93
C ALA A 229 -22.62 19.46 -29.16
N PRO A 230 -22.57 20.64 -29.83
CA PRO A 230 -22.75 21.93 -29.17
C PRO A 230 -24.14 22.07 -28.51
N THR A 231 -24.17 22.70 -27.35
CA THR A 231 -25.36 23.10 -26.57
C THR A 231 -25.51 24.62 -26.59
N THR A 232 -26.72 25.14 -26.37
CA THR A 232 -26.95 26.58 -26.14
C THR A 232 -26.66 27.03 -24.70
N VAL A 233 -26.59 26.08 -23.75
CA VAL A 233 -26.51 26.32 -22.30
C VAL A 233 -25.09 26.61 -21.84
N LEU A 234 -24.09 25.98 -22.47
CA LEU A 234 -22.68 26.10 -22.10
C LEU A 234 -21.89 26.90 -23.15
N PRO A 235 -20.85 27.66 -22.75
CA PRO A 235 -20.01 28.43 -23.66
C PRO A 235 -19.41 27.59 -24.80
N ARG A 236 -19.49 28.13 -26.03
CA ARG A 236 -18.86 27.52 -27.21
C ARG A 236 -17.36 27.35 -26.99
N GLY A 237 -16.84 26.17 -27.31
CA GLY A 237 -15.43 25.80 -27.12
C GLY A 237 -15.18 24.93 -25.89
N ILE A 238 -16.13 24.85 -24.95
CA ILE A 238 -16.11 23.82 -23.90
C ILE A 238 -16.67 22.51 -24.50
N SER A 239 -15.93 21.41 -24.34
CA SER A 239 -16.31 20.07 -24.82
C SER A 239 -16.37 19.00 -23.73
N GLU A 240 -15.76 19.25 -22.57
CA GLU A 240 -15.75 18.39 -21.39
C GLU A 240 -15.88 19.23 -20.11
N LEU A 241 -16.63 18.74 -19.13
CA LEU A 241 -16.72 19.31 -17.78
C LEU A 241 -16.71 18.21 -16.73
N ARG A 242 -16.27 18.55 -15.51
CA ARG A 242 -16.55 17.80 -14.28
C ARG A 242 -17.19 18.76 -13.28
N LEU A 243 -18.49 18.60 -13.05
CA LEU A 243 -19.29 19.44 -12.15
C LEU A 243 -19.65 18.67 -10.89
N ARG A 244 -20.06 19.36 -9.81
CA ARG A 244 -20.71 18.65 -8.72
C ARG A 244 -22.02 18.06 -9.21
N THR A 245 -22.39 16.89 -8.71
CA THR A 245 -23.62 16.20 -9.16
C THR A 245 -24.86 17.07 -8.91
N GLU A 246 -24.89 17.81 -7.79
CA GLU A 246 -25.98 18.73 -7.43
C GLU A 246 -26.01 20.00 -8.30
N GLU A 247 -24.87 20.39 -8.89
CA GLU A 247 -24.78 21.51 -9.84
C GLU A 247 -25.25 21.06 -11.24
N LEU A 248 -24.84 19.86 -11.68
CA LEU A 248 -25.31 19.24 -12.93
C LEU A 248 -26.83 18.96 -12.90
N ALA A 249 -27.37 18.60 -11.74
CA ALA A 249 -28.81 18.43 -11.52
C ALA A 249 -29.63 19.70 -11.80
N GLN A 250 -29.02 20.87 -11.68
CA GLN A 250 -29.66 22.18 -11.89
C GLN A 250 -29.46 22.72 -13.32
N LEU A 251 -28.67 22.04 -14.16
CA LEU A 251 -28.49 22.43 -15.57
C LEU A 251 -29.57 21.81 -16.44
N ASP A 252 -30.44 22.63 -17.02
CA ASP A 252 -31.36 22.19 -18.08
C ASP A 252 -30.62 22.11 -19.43
N LEU A 253 -29.93 20.99 -19.68
CA LEU A 253 -29.22 20.77 -20.94
C LEU A 253 -30.22 20.48 -22.08
N ASP A 254 -30.08 21.26 -23.17
CA ASP A 254 -30.86 21.18 -24.42
C ASP A 254 -30.49 19.96 -25.31
N VAL A 255 -30.16 18.84 -24.66
CA VAL A 255 -29.86 17.56 -25.29
C VAL A 255 -31.06 16.62 -25.21
N SER A 256 -31.10 15.66 -26.14
CA SER A 256 -32.15 14.65 -26.25
C SER A 256 -31.73 13.28 -25.71
N ARG A 257 -30.42 13.00 -25.71
CA ARG A 257 -29.84 11.68 -25.41
C ARG A 257 -28.60 11.79 -24.54
N VAL A 258 -28.40 10.77 -23.71
CA VAL A 258 -27.30 10.65 -22.77
C VAL A 258 -26.74 9.24 -22.86
N PHE A 259 -25.47 9.13 -23.25
CA PHE A 259 -24.72 7.89 -23.17
C PHE A 259 -24.04 7.77 -21.80
N ILE A 260 -23.98 6.57 -21.23
CA ILE A 260 -23.29 6.27 -19.97
C ILE A 260 -22.25 5.19 -20.26
N VAL A 261 -20.98 5.46 -19.97
CA VAL A 261 -19.82 4.64 -20.38
C VAL A 261 -18.84 4.51 -19.21
N GLU A 262 -18.45 3.29 -18.85
CA GLU A 262 -17.70 3.01 -17.61
C GLU A 262 -16.17 3.08 -17.75
N ASN A 263 -15.63 2.71 -18.90
CA ASN A 263 -14.19 2.70 -19.17
C ASN A 263 -13.71 4.07 -19.66
N GLU A 264 -12.61 4.59 -19.08
CA GLU A 264 -12.15 5.95 -19.38
C GLU A 264 -11.68 6.11 -20.83
N ALA A 265 -10.94 5.14 -21.36
CA ALA A 265 -10.46 5.18 -22.75
C ALA A 265 -11.63 5.21 -23.74
N SER A 266 -12.66 4.40 -23.48
CA SER A 266 -13.90 4.34 -24.27
C SER A 266 -14.72 5.63 -24.17
N TYR A 267 -14.79 6.21 -22.96
CA TYR A 267 -15.40 7.52 -22.72
C TYR A 267 -14.65 8.67 -23.43
N LEU A 268 -13.32 8.68 -23.42
CA LEU A 268 -12.48 9.68 -24.09
C LEU A 268 -12.54 9.54 -25.62
N ALA A 269 -12.53 8.31 -26.13
CA ALA A 269 -12.63 8.01 -27.55
C ALA A 269 -14.07 8.13 -28.09
N PHE A 270 -15.09 8.24 -27.23
CA PHE A 270 -16.50 8.13 -27.62
C PHE A 270 -16.85 9.09 -28.79
N PRO A 271 -17.37 8.58 -29.92
CA PRO A 271 -17.68 9.39 -31.11
C PRO A 271 -18.74 10.47 -30.89
N SER A 272 -18.65 11.56 -31.65
CA SER A 272 -19.67 12.62 -31.68
C SER A 272 -21.02 12.10 -32.19
N VAL A 273 -22.08 12.42 -31.46
CA VAL A 273 -23.48 12.14 -31.80
C VAL A 273 -24.28 13.43 -31.61
N PRO A 274 -25.03 13.91 -32.62
CA PRO A 274 -25.84 15.12 -32.52
C PRO A 274 -26.81 15.12 -31.33
N GLY A 275 -27.02 16.28 -30.70
CA GLY A 275 -28.00 16.47 -29.62
C GLY A 275 -27.82 15.56 -28.41
N SER A 276 -26.57 15.13 -28.14
CA SER A 276 -26.25 14.11 -27.14
C SER A 276 -25.05 14.51 -26.26
N ILE A 277 -24.95 13.90 -25.08
CA ILE A 277 -23.74 13.90 -24.22
C ILE A 277 -23.30 12.47 -23.91
N VAL A 278 -22.07 12.30 -23.44
CA VAL A 278 -21.62 11.07 -22.76
C VAL A 278 -21.21 11.40 -21.33
N LEU A 279 -21.71 10.62 -20.37
CA LEU A 279 -21.37 10.65 -18.95
C LEU A 279 -20.32 9.56 -18.67
N PHE A 280 -19.29 9.89 -17.89
CA PHE A 280 -18.31 8.91 -17.45
C PHE A 280 -18.79 8.18 -16.19
N GLY A 281 -18.77 6.85 -16.21
CA GLY A 281 -19.28 5.97 -15.18
C GLY A 281 -18.49 5.93 -13.87
N GLU A 282 -17.28 6.50 -13.80
CA GLU A 282 -16.53 6.59 -12.54
C GLU A 282 -17.31 7.44 -11.51
N GLY A 283 -17.88 6.77 -10.50
CA GLY A 283 -18.77 7.40 -9.50
C GLY A 283 -20.26 7.25 -9.79
N PHE A 284 -20.67 6.50 -10.82
CA PHE A 284 -22.05 6.07 -11.05
C PHE A 284 -22.44 4.92 -10.11
N GLN A 285 -22.41 5.20 -8.82
CA GLN A 285 -23.39 4.55 -7.95
C GLN A 285 -24.77 4.98 -8.45
N SER A 286 -25.73 4.06 -8.49
CA SER A 286 -27.09 4.30 -8.99
C SER A 286 -27.82 5.48 -8.30
N THR A 287 -27.38 5.90 -7.12
CA THR A 287 -27.82 7.11 -6.40
C THR A 287 -27.38 8.43 -7.04
N THR A 288 -26.25 8.45 -7.77
CA THR A 288 -25.72 9.66 -8.44
C THR A 288 -26.65 10.12 -9.57
N LEU A 289 -27.36 9.18 -10.21
CA LEU A 289 -28.31 9.43 -11.29
C LEU A 289 -29.66 9.95 -10.80
N GLU A 290 -30.16 9.41 -9.68
CA GLU A 290 -31.38 9.92 -9.02
C GLU A 290 -31.28 11.39 -8.64
N ALA A 291 -30.05 11.86 -8.35
CA ALA A 291 -29.78 13.24 -8.01
C ALA A 291 -29.91 14.21 -9.22
N ILE A 292 -30.06 13.73 -10.46
CA ILE A 292 -30.10 14.55 -11.69
C ILE A 292 -31.48 14.39 -12.38
N PRO A 293 -32.51 15.17 -12.00
CA PRO A 293 -33.91 14.87 -12.35
C PRO A 293 -34.21 14.88 -13.85
N TRP A 294 -33.56 15.77 -14.61
CA TRP A 294 -33.81 15.97 -16.04
C TRP A 294 -33.43 14.75 -16.91
N LEU A 295 -32.69 13.78 -16.37
CA LEU A 295 -32.36 12.54 -17.08
C LEU A 295 -33.57 11.63 -17.33
N ALA A 296 -34.63 11.73 -16.51
CA ALA A 296 -35.84 10.92 -16.66
C ALA A 296 -36.59 11.18 -17.98
N ASP A 297 -36.41 12.37 -18.56
CA ASP A 297 -37.04 12.82 -19.81
C ASP A 297 -36.13 12.67 -21.05
N LYS A 298 -34.92 12.12 -20.90
CA LYS A 298 -33.97 11.91 -22.01
C LYS A 298 -33.93 10.44 -22.43
N GLU A 299 -33.44 10.17 -23.64
CA GLU A 299 -33.07 8.83 -24.06
C GLU A 299 -31.74 8.45 -23.39
N LEU A 300 -31.75 7.41 -22.55
CA LEU A 300 -30.59 6.98 -21.77
C LEU A 300 -30.04 5.67 -22.35
N VAL A 301 -28.78 5.69 -22.79
CA VAL A 301 -28.11 4.55 -23.41
C VAL A 301 -26.88 4.17 -22.59
N TYR A 302 -26.89 2.99 -21.98
CA TYR A 302 -25.79 2.45 -21.20
C TYR A 302 -24.91 1.53 -22.03
N TRP A 303 -23.60 1.66 -21.87
CA TRP A 303 -22.60 0.72 -22.38
C TRP A 303 -21.69 0.35 -21.21
N GLY A 304 -21.62 -0.95 -20.90
CA GLY A 304 -20.70 -1.54 -19.94
C GLY A 304 -19.98 -2.75 -20.53
N ASP A 305 -19.27 -3.49 -19.67
CA ASP A 305 -18.62 -4.74 -20.01
C ASP A 305 -19.65 -5.87 -20.21
N ILE A 306 -19.38 -6.82 -21.11
CA ILE A 306 -20.19 -8.04 -21.22
C ILE A 306 -19.62 -9.08 -20.25
N ASP A 307 -19.99 -8.92 -18.97
CA ASP A 307 -19.68 -9.83 -17.86
C ASP A 307 -20.81 -9.81 -16.80
N THR A 308 -20.67 -10.57 -15.72
CA THR A 308 -21.75 -10.67 -14.74
C THR A 308 -21.95 -9.41 -13.89
N HIS A 309 -20.93 -8.56 -13.72
CA HIS A 309 -21.06 -7.27 -13.04
C HIS A 309 -21.63 -6.17 -13.94
N GLY A 310 -21.24 -6.09 -15.21
CA GLY A 310 -21.81 -5.13 -16.18
C GLY A 310 -23.32 -5.29 -16.34
N PHE A 311 -23.80 -6.54 -16.40
CA PHE A 311 -25.24 -6.81 -16.35
C PHE A 311 -25.88 -6.50 -14.99
N ALA A 312 -25.15 -6.69 -13.87
CA ALA A 312 -25.64 -6.29 -12.55
C ALA A 312 -25.79 -4.75 -12.43
N ILE A 313 -24.88 -3.98 -13.02
CA ILE A 313 -24.95 -2.51 -13.06
C ILE A 313 -26.12 -2.07 -13.95
N LEU A 314 -26.29 -2.65 -15.14
CA LEU A 314 -27.44 -2.37 -16.02
C LEU A 314 -28.79 -2.69 -15.33
N ASN A 315 -28.88 -3.81 -14.62
CA ASN A 315 -30.06 -4.18 -13.84
C ASN A 315 -30.31 -3.19 -12.69
N GLN A 316 -29.27 -2.79 -11.95
CA GLN A 316 -29.39 -1.79 -10.88
C GLN A 316 -29.82 -0.44 -11.44
N LEU A 317 -29.27 -0.03 -12.58
CA LEU A 317 -29.62 1.20 -13.29
C LEU A 317 -31.09 1.21 -13.72
N ARG A 318 -31.58 0.14 -14.34
CA ARG A 318 -32.99 0.01 -14.74
C ARG A 318 -33.97 -0.14 -13.59
N SER A 319 -33.55 -0.66 -12.43
CA SER A 319 -34.41 -0.71 -11.23
C SER A 319 -34.91 0.68 -10.80
N ARG A 320 -34.20 1.75 -11.19
CA ARG A 320 -34.49 3.16 -10.87
C ARG A 320 -34.85 4.00 -12.09
N LEU A 321 -34.26 3.69 -13.25
CA LEU A 321 -34.52 4.34 -14.53
C LEU A 321 -34.97 3.30 -15.58
N PRO A 322 -36.24 2.86 -15.57
CA PRO A 322 -36.70 1.72 -16.39
C PRO A 322 -36.64 1.92 -17.91
N ARG A 323 -36.36 3.13 -18.38
CA ARG A 323 -36.25 3.49 -19.81
C ARG A 323 -34.83 3.36 -20.37
N VAL A 324 -33.84 3.00 -19.55
CA VAL A 324 -32.44 2.86 -20.01
C VAL A 324 -32.33 1.68 -20.98
N THR A 325 -31.79 1.90 -22.17
CA THR A 325 -31.42 0.84 -23.12
C THR A 325 -29.93 0.52 -23.00
N SER A 326 -29.52 -0.70 -23.36
CA SER A 326 -28.10 -1.04 -23.53
C SER A 326 -27.65 -0.79 -24.97
N ILE A 327 -26.34 -0.81 -25.20
CA ILE A 327 -25.72 -0.87 -26.53
C ILE A 327 -24.48 -1.77 -26.43
N LEU A 328 -24.21 -2.61 -27.45
CA LEU A 328 -23.03 -3.49 -27.51
C LEU A 328 -22.93 -4.48 -26.34
N MET A 329 -24.07 -4.88 -25.76
CA MET A 329 -24.17 -5.85 -24.64
C MET A 329 -25.04 -7.05 -25.03
N ASP A 330 -24.85 -7.51 -26.28
CA ASP A 330 -25.63 -8.55 -26.94
C ASP A 330 -24.75 -9.73 -27.39
N HIS A 331 -25.37 -10.86 -27.74
CA HIS A 331 -24.66 -12.04 -28.23
C HIS A 331 -23.83 -11.77 -29.48
N ASP A 332 -24.32 -10.95 -30.42
CA ASP A 332 -23.59 -10.68 -31.66
C ASP A 332 -22.27 -9.95 -31.36
N THR A 333 -22.30 -8.97 -30.45
CA THR A 333 -21.12 -8.27 -29.97
C THR A 333 -20.20 -9.21 -29.21
N LEU A 334 -20.71 -10.02 -28.27
CA LEU A 334 -19.92 -10.98 -27.51
C LEU A 334 -19.23 -12.00 -28.45
N LEU A 335 -19.99 -12.64 -29.32
CA LEU A 335 -19.51 -13.71 -30.21
C LEU A 335 -18.55 -13.19 -31.29
N ALA A 336 -18.75 -11.98 -31.80
CA ALA A 336 -17.84 -11.35 -32.75
C ALA A 336 -16.45 -11.03 -32.16
N HIS A 337 -16.32 -11.04 -30.83
CA HIS A 337 -15.11 -10.67 -30.08
C HIS A 337 -14.56 -11.81 -29.20
N ARG A 338 -14.87 -13.07 -29.53
CA ARG A 338 -14.36 -14.27 -28.82
C ARG A 338 -12.85 -14.28 -28.55
N ALA A 339 -12.05 -13.79 -29.50
CA ALA A 339 -10.59 -13.71 -29.37
C ALA A 339 -10.11 -12.63 -28.38
N GLN A 340 -11.01 -11.87 -27.75
CA GLN A 340 -10.69 -10.82 -26.80
C GLN A 340 -11.18 -11.14 -25.38
N PHE A 341 -11.82 -12.29 -25.18
CA PHE A 341 -12.35 -12.69 -23.88
C PHE A 341 -11.25 -12.76 -22.82
N VAL A 342 -11.61 -12.33 -21.61
CA VAL A 342 -10.83 -12.55 -20.38
C VAL A 342 -11.66 -13.32 -19.38
N THR A 343 -11.02 -13.74 -18.30
CA THR A 343 -11.67 -14.37 -17.15
C THR A 343 -12.10 -13.27 -16.16
N GLU A 344 -13.38 -13.25 -15.81
CA GLU A 344 -13.92 -12.47 -14.71
C GLU A 344 -13.39 -13.04 -13.38
N PRO A 345 -12.69 -12.25 -12.54
CA PRO A 345 -12.02 -12.79 -11.36
C PRO A 345 -12.95 -13.16 -10.21
N ASN A 346 -14.14 -12.55 -10.15
CA ASN A 346 -15.14 -12.77 -9.09
C ASN A 346 -16.58 -12.68 -9.66
N PRO A 347 -17.02 -13.65 -10.49
CA PRO A 347 -18.33 -13.60 -11.12
C PRO A 347 -19.48 -13.71 -10.11
N THR A 348 -20.65 -13.17 -10.47
CA THR A 348 -21.89 -13.16 -9.68
C THR A 348 -23.05 -13.83 -10.42
N ALA A 349 -23.75 -14.73 -9.72
CA ALA A 349 -24.96 -15.40 -10.21
C ALA A 349 -26.25 -14.82 -9.59
N ALA A 350 -26.23 -13.55 -9.17
CA ALA A 350 -27.39 -12.88 -8.59
C ALA A 350 -28.51 -12.68 -9.64
N PRO A 351 -29.79 -12.92 -9.32
CA PRO A 351 -30.89 -12.68 -10.26
C PRO A 351 -30.98 -11.21 -10.71
N GLN A 352 -31.16 -10.98 -12.01
CA GLN A 352 -31.18 -9.65 -12.64
C GLN A 352 -32.56 -9.34 -13.27
N PRO A 353 -33.62 -9.13 -12.47
CA PRO A 353 -35.01 -9.08 -12.94
C PRO A 353 -35.38 -7.90 -13.86
N HIS A 354 -34.48 -6.95 -14.09
CA HIS A 354 -34.67 -5.78 -14.96
C HIS A 354 -33.89 -5.85 -16.29
N LEU A 355 -33.27 -6.98 -16.62
CA LEU A 355 -32.74 -7.22 -17.96
C LEU A 355 -33.85 -7.50 -18.97
N THR A 356 -33.61 -7.21 -20.25
CA THR A 356 -34.48 -7.69 -21.34
C THR A 356 -34.29 -9.19 -21.52
N GLU A 357 -35.21 -9.84 -22.24
CA GLU A 357 -35.09 -11.27 -22.57
C GLU A 357 -33.73 -11.59 -23.22
N THR A 358 -33.32 -10.83 -24.24
CA THR A 358 -32.04 -11.01 -24.95
C THR A 358 -30.81 -10.85 -24.05
N GLU A 359 -30.79 -9.87 -23.16
CA GLU A 359 -29.68 -9.66 -22.22
C GLU A 359 -29.67 -10.74 -21.12
N GLN A 360 -30.84 -11.19 -20.68
CA GLN A 360 -30.98 -12.28 -19.73
C GLN A 360 -30.47 -13.62 -20.31
N GLU A 361 -30.58 -13.81 -21.63
CA GLU A 361 -29.96 -14.94 -22.33
C GLU A 361 -28.43 -14.85 -22.34
N VAL A 362 -27.86 -13.67 -22.63
CA VAL A 362 -26.40 -13.45 -22.52
C VAL A 362 -25.93 -13.70 -21.09
N TYR A 363 -26.59 -13.09 -20.11
CA TYR A 363 -26.24 -13.23 -18.69
C TYR A 363 -26.29 -14.69 -18.20
N ARG A 364 -27.31 -15.45 -18.63
CA ARG A 364 -27.39 -16.90 -18.37
C ARG A 364 -26.24 -17.66 -19.01
N ASP A 365 -25.94 -17.41 -20.29
CA ASP A 365 -24.84 -18.08 -21.00
C ASP A 365 -23.46 -17.80 -20.36
N LEU A 366 -23.28 -16.62 -19.73
CA LEU A 366 -22.08 -16.28 -18.95
C LEU A 366 -22.01 -17.05 -17.62
N ILE A 367 -23.10 -17.12 -16.85
CA ILE A 367 -23.15 -17.89 -15.58
C ILE A 367 -22.96 -19.39 -15.83
N GLU A 368 -23.49 -19.91 -16.94
CA GLU A 368 -23.42 -21.32 -17.32
C GLU A 368 -22.08 -21.70 -18.00
N ASP A 369 -21.08 -20.79 -18.02
CA ASP A 369 -19.77 -20.97 -18.66
C ASP A 369 -19.83 -21.42 -20.14
N ARG A 370 -20.95 -21.12 -20.83
CA ARG A 370 -21.28 -21.69 -22.16
C ARG A 370 -20.25 -21.38 -23.24
N PHE A 371 -19.52 -20.27 -23.08
CA PHE A 371 -18.51 -19.81 -24.03
C PHE A 371 -17.07 -19.88 -23.49
N GLY A 372 -16.87 -20.42 -22.29
CA GLY A 372 -15.60 -20.46 -21.56
C GLY A 372 -15.82 -20.23 -20.07
N HIS A 373 -14.81 -20.53 -19.25
CA HIS A 373 -14.91 -20.33 -17.80
C HIS A 373 -14.88 -18.84 -17.43
N ALA A 374 -15.93 -18.37 -16.75
CA ALA A 374 -16.13 -17.00 -16.28
C ALA A 374 -15.79 -15.95 -17.36
N VAL A 375 -16.40 -16.06 -18.54
CA VAL A 375 -16.13 -15.15 -19.67
C VAL A 375 -16.50 -13.71 -19.34
N ARG A 376 -15.59 -12.79 -19.67
CA ARG A 376 -15.79 -11.35 -19.66
C ARG A 376 -15.27 -10.75 -20.96
N LEU A 377 -16.05 -9.85 -21.57
CA LEU A 377 -15.58 -8.96 -22.63
C LEU A 377 -15.57 -7.52 -22.10
N GLU A 378 -14.38 -7.04 -21.74
CA GLU A 378 -14.17 -5.65 -21.30
C GLU A 378 -14.53 -4.66 -22.42
N GLN A 379 -15.23 -3.59 -22.06
CA GLN A 379 -15.75 -2.55 -22.96
C GLN A 379 -14.68 -1.99 -23.92
N GLU A 380 -13.47 -1.74 -23.42
CA GLU A 380 -12.35 -1.19 -24.19
C GLU A 380 -11.88 -2.12 -25.31
N ARG A 381 -12.15 -3.43 -25.19
CA ARG A 381 -11.75 -4.43 -26.19
C ARG A 381 -12.64 -4.43 -27.41
N VAL A 382 -13.93 -4.14 -27.23
CA VAL A 382 -14.92 -4.10 -28.31
C VAL A 382 -14.39 -3.24 -29.45
N ARG A 383 -14.20 -3.84 -30.64
CA ARG A 383 -13.51 -3.16 -31.74
C ARG A 383 -14.21 -1.86 -32.08
N PHE A 384 -13.44 -0.78 -32.18
CA PHE A 384 -13.97 0.57 -32.38
C PHE A 384 -14.83 0.74 -33.66
N SER A 385 -14.68 -0.16 -34.65
CA SER A 385 -15.57 -0.25 -35.81
C SER A 385 -17.01 -0.63 -35.43
N PHE A 386 -17.21 -1.57 -34.49
CA PHE A 386 -18.53 -1.94 -33.95
C PHE A 386 -19.14 -0.76 -33.20
N VAL A 387 -18.35 -0.04 -32.40
CA VAL A 387 -18.80 1.19 -31.71
C VAL A 387 -19.32 2.22 -32.70
N ARG A 388 -18.56 2.52 -33.75
CA ARG A 388 -19.00 3.44 -34.81
C ARG A 388 -20.25 2.94 -35.55
N GLN A 389 -20.36 1.63 -35.81
CA GLN A 389 -21.50 1.03 -36.49
C GLN A 389 -22.78 1.08 -35.64
N ALA A 390 -22.71 0.71 -34.36
CA ALA A 390 -23.84 0.76 -33.44
C ALA A 390 -24.33 2.19 -33.18
N LEU A 391 -23.45 3.19 -33.29
CA LEU A 391 -23.80 4.61 -33.23
C LEU A 391 -24.40 5.20 -34.53
N LEU A 392 -24.47 4.43 -35.63
CA LEU A 392 -25.05 4.93 -36.89
C LEU A 392 -26.54 5.26 -36.78
N GLN A 393 -27.29 4.52 -35.96
CA GLN A 393 -28.73 4.74 -35.76
C GLN A 393 -29.06 6.16 -35.24
N TRP A 394 -28.16 6.77 -34.47
CA TRP A 394 -28.33 8.12 -33.93
C TRP A 394 -27.62 9.22 -34.74
N THR A 395 -26.57 8.88 -35.48
CA THR A 395 -25.87 9.85 -36.34
C THR A 395 -26.56 10.04 -37.70
N ALA A 396 -27.16 9.00 -38.27
CA ALA A 396 -27.93 9.11 -39.52
C ALA A 396 -29.24 9.90 -39.35
N ALA A 397 -29.93 9.74 -38.21
CA ALA A 397 -31.17 10.46 -37.91
C ALA A 397 -30.99 11.99 -37.80
N GLY A 398 -29.81 12.46 -37.39
CA GLY A 398 -29.48 13.89 -37.33
C GLY A 398 -29.11 14.52 -38.68
N ALA A 399 -28.77 13.73 -39.69
CA ALA A 399 -28.20 14.22 -40.96
C ALA A 399 -29.23 14.84 -41.94
N ALA A 400 -30.53 14.79 -41.62
CA ALA A 400 -31.58 15.43 -42.42
C ALA A 400 -31.64 16.96 -42.25
N SER A 401 -30.80 17.54 -41.36
CA SER A 401 -30.78 18.97 -41.04
C SER A 401 -29.36 19.53 -41.09
N THR A 402 -29.19 20.60 -41.89
CA THR A 402 -27.97 21.39 -42.14
C THR A 402 -26.90 20.78 -43.05
N SER A 403 -26.48 21.58 -44.03
CA SER A 403 -25.66 21.16 -45.18
C SER A 403 -24.23 21.70 -45.15
N SER A 404 -23.34 20.97 -45.84
CA SER A 404 -22.16 21.47 -46.55
C SER A 404 -21.05 22.17 -45.75
N HIS A 405 -19.99 21.42 -45.40
CA HIS A 405 -18.60 21.86 -45.62
C HIS A 405 -17.70 20.66 -45.96
N ARG A 406 -16.75 20.84 -46.88
CA ARG A 406 -15.78 19.81 -47.30
C ARG A 406 -14.60 19.73 -46.32
N PRO A 407 -14.05 18.54 -46.03
CA PRO A 407 -12.75 18.40 -45.38
C PRO A 407 -11.59 18.57 -46.36
N VAL A 408 -10.47 19.07 -45.85
CA VAL A 408 -9.16 19.18 -46.55
C VAL A 408 -8.34 17.93 -46.25
N PRO A 409 -7.60 17.34 -47.21
CA PRO A 409 -6.81 16.13 -46.96
C PRO A 409 -5.47 16.45 -46.30
N GLY A 410 -5.16 15.72 -45.23
CA GLY A 410 -3.86 15.73 -44.56
C GLY A 410 -3.65 14.42 -43.81
N GLN A 411 -3.07 13.42 -44.48
CA GLN A 411 -2.61 12.19 -43.85
C GLN A 411 -1.15 12.32 -43.41
N LEU A 412 -0.86 11.88 -42.19
CA LEU A 412 0.47 11.39 -41.81
C LEU A 412 0.33 9.90 -41.42
N PRO A 413 1.36 9.06 -41.66
CA PRO A 413 1.19 7.61 -41.73
C PRO A 413 1.31 6.91 -40.37
N GLY A 414 0.59 5.81 -40.20
CA GLY A 414 0.59 5.01 -38.97
C GLY A 414 -0.01 3.61 -39.15
N VAL A 415 0.50 2.82 -40.10
CA VAL A 415 0.03 1.45 -40.38
C VAL A 415 1.15 0.39 -40.37
N ALA A 416 2.43 0.79 -40.44
CA ALA A 416 3.55 -0.14 -40.61
C ALA A 416 3.93 -0.99 -39.37
N VAL A 417 3.49 -0.64 -38.16
CA VAL A 417 3.99 -1.24 -36.91
C VAL A 417 3.30 -2.60 -36.58
N ALA A 418 2.07 -2.81 -37.07
CA ALA A 418 1.29 -4.01 -36.75
C ALA A 418 1.80 -5.25 -37.52
N GLU A 419 1.96 -5.14 -38.83
CA GLU A 419 2.42 -6.26 -39.68
C GLU A 419 3.85 -6.70 -39.33
N GLU A 420 4.73 -5.75 -38.97
CA GLU A 420 6.11 -6.05 -38.60
C GLU A 420 6.22 -6.73 -37.22
N SER A 421 5.32 -6.44 -36.28
CA SER A 421 5.31 -7.09 -34.95
C SER A 421 4.72 -8.50 -34.99
N GLU A 422 3.71 -8.77 -35.81
CA GLU A 422 3.14 -10.11 -35.98
C GLU A 422 4.10 -11.06 -36.72
N ALA A 423 4.72 -10.60 -37.82
CA ALA A 423 5.78 -11.33 -38.51
C ALA A 423 7.06 -11.51 -37.68
N ARG A 424 7.21 -10.77 -36.57
CA ARG A 424 8.32 -10.92 -35.62
C ARG A 424 7.97 -11.96 -34.53
N ARG A 425 6.73 -11.99 -34.04
CA ARG A 425 6.23 -13.04 -33.13
C ARG A 425 6.37 -14.44 -33.73
N GLN A 426 5.93 -14.63 -34.97
CA GLN A 426 6.02 -15.94 -35.65
C GLN A 426 7.47 -16.45 -35.73
N ARG A 427 8.41 -15.62 -36.21
CA ARG A 427 9.84 -15.98 -36.31
C ARG A 427 10.51 -16.27 -34.95
N ILE A 428 10.03 -15.69 -33.86
CA ILE A 428 10.54 -15.98 -32.50
C ILE A 428 9.92 -17.27 -31.96
N SER A 429 8.62 -17.49 -32.16
CA SER A 429 7.96 -18.75 -31.78
C SER A 429 8.62 -19.96 -32.47
N GLU A 430 8.99 -19.82 -33.74
CA GLU A 430 9.74 -20.85 -34.49
C GLU A 430 11.16 -21.09 -33.94
N ALA A 431 11.78 -20.09 -33.30
CA ALA A 431 13.13 -20.20 -32.72
C ALA A 431 13.14 -20.62 -31.24
N ASP A 432 12.12 -20.25 -30.45
CA ASP A 432 11.99 -20.57 -29.01
C ASP A 432 11.41 -22.00 -28.78
N ASN A 433 11.61 -22.91 -29.74
CA ASN A 433 11.02 -24.26 -29.81
C ASN A 433 9.48 -24.30 -29.65
N GLY A 434 8.77 -23.23 -30.01
CA GLY A 434 7.32 -23.11 -29.88
C GLY A 434 6.80 -22.62 -28.52
N LEU A 435 7.68 -22.20 -27.59
CA LEU A 435 7.27 -21.63 -26.31
C LEU A 435 6.81 -20.18 -26.49
N ASP A 436 5.55 -19.89 -26.14
CA ASP A 436 5.03 -18.50 -26.12
C ASP A 436 5.28 -17.82 -24.75
N TRP A 437 5.04 -16.51 -24.67
CA TRP A 437 5.43 -15.71 -23.51
C TRP A 437 4.70 -16.09 -22.22
N ASP A 438 3.52 -16.69 -22.33
CA ASP A 438 2.72 -17.21 -21.22
C ASP A 438 2.71 -18.75 -21.14
N ASP A 439 3.70 -19.41 -21.78
CA ASP A 439 3.87 -20.86 -21.68
C ASP A 439 3.88 -21.32 -20.21
N PRO A 440 3.07 -22.33 -19.83
CA PRO A 440 2.96 -22.77 -18.44
C PRO A 440 4.27 -23.22 -17.78
N SER A 441 5.29 -23.61 -18.56
CA SER A 441 6.61 -23.98 -18.04
C SER A 441 7.40 -22.79 -17.47
N PHE A 442 7.01 -21.55 -17.77
CA PHE A 442 7.59 -20.35 -17.16
C PHE A 442 6.98 -20.01 -15.80
N ASN A 443 5.86 -20.64 -15.42
CA ASN A 443 5.22 -20.42 -14.12
C ASN A 443 6.04 -20.99 -12.96
N VAL A 444 6.04 -20.28 -11.84
CA VAL A 444 6.71 -20.66 -10.59
C VAL A 444 5.66 -20.75 -9.49
N ALA A 445 5.29 -21.98 -9.11
CA ALA A 445 4.18 -22.24 -8.18
C ALA A 445 4.38 -21.66 -6.76
N SER A 446 5.61 -21.28 -6.40
CA SER A 446 5.95 -20.62 -5.14
C SER A 446 5.95 -19.09 -5.20
N ASP A 447 5.77 -18.48 -6.37
CA ASP A 447 5.72 -17.02 -6.48
C ASP A 447 4.37 -16.52 -5.93
N PRO A 448 4.36 -15.48 -5.07
CA PRO A 448 3.13 -14.75 -4.72
C PRO A 448 2.47 -14.16 -5.97
N ALA A 449 1.14 -13.96 -5.93
CA ALA A 449 0.33 -13.54 -7.08
C ALA A 449 0.95 -12.40 -7.92
N ARG A 450 1.34 -11.27 -7.27
CA ARG A 450 2.05 -10.16 -7.95
C ARG A 450 3.33 -10.60 -8.65
N ARG A 451 4.16 -11.41 -7.99
CA ARG A 451 5.43 -11.85 -8.56
C ARG A 451 5.22 -12.73 -9.79
N ALA A 452 4.16 -13.54 -9.80
CA ALA A 452 3.70 -14.28 -10.97
C ALA A 452 3.17 -13.36 -12.08
N GLU A 453 2.37 -12.34 -11.75
CA GLU A 453 1.86 -11.33 -12.69
C GLU A 453 2.98 -10.56 -13.37
N HIS A 454 3.89 -9.95 -12.60
CA HIS A 454 5.02 -9.22 -13.15
C HIS A 454 6.00 -10.14 -13.90
N ARG A 455 6.18 -11.40 -13.46
CA ARG A 455 6.92 -12.43 -14.23
C ARG A 455 6.30 -12.63 -15.62
N ARG A 456 4.97 -12.73 -15.70
CA ARG A 456 4.22 -12.85 -16.96
C ARG A 456 4.41 -11.59 -17.82
N LEU A 457 4.32 -10.38 -17.22
CA LEU A 457 4.64 -9.11 -17.88
C LEU A 457 6.08 -9.07 -18.44
N GLN A 458 7.07 -9.54 -17.68
CA GLN A 458 8.46 -9.54 -18.15
C GLN A 458 8.66 -10.50 -19.33
N SER A 459 8.01 -11.66 -19.30
CA SER A 459 8.04 -12.63 -20.41
C SER A 459 7.33 -12.10 -21.65
N TRP A 460 6.18 -11.44 -21.48
CA TRP A 460 5.51 -10.72 -22.57
C TRP A 460 6.43 -9.66 -23.18
N TYR A 461 7.04 -8.82 -22.35
CA TYR A 461 7.89 -7.72 -22.80
C TYR A 461 9.11 -8.26 -23.59
N ARG A 462 9.72 -9.36 -23.14
CA ARG A 462 10.79 -10.08 -23.86
C ARG A 462 10.37 -10.44 -25.29
N GLN A 463 9.22 -11.09 -25.46
CA GLN A 463 8.80 -11.63 -26.75
C GLN A 463 8.11 -10.61 -27.64
N SER A 464 7.13 -9.87 -27.11
CA SER A 464 6.31 -8.93 -27.89
C SER A 464 6.97 -7.56 -28.11
N VAL A 465 7.80 -7.07 -27.19
CA VAL A 465 8.43 -5.73 -27.30
C VAL A 465 9.90 -5.83 -27.72
N LEU A 466 10.71 -6.59 -26.98
CA LEU A 466 12.13 -6.74 -27.32
C LEU A 466 12.34 -7.61 -28.55
N GLY A 467 11.51 -8.65 -28.72
CA GLY A 467 11.56 -9.60 -29.82
C GLY A 467 12.72 -10.59 -29.70
N VAL A 468 12.81 -11.30 -28.57
CA VAL A 468 13.93 -12.18 -28.22
C VAL A 468 13.42 -13.51 -27.61
N GLU A 469 14.08 -14.63 -27.90
CA GLU A 469 13.79 -15.96 -27.30
C GLU A 469 14.09 -16.03 -25.79
N ALA A 470 13.67 -17.11 -25.12
CA ALA A 470 13.83 -17.27 -23.68
C ALA A 470 15.28 -17.64 -23.30
N GLY A 471 15.89 -16.86 -22.42
CA GLY A 471 17.19 -17.14 -21.85
C GLY A 471 17.16 -18.23 -20.77
N GLU A 472 18.32 -18.78 -20.49
CA GLU A 472 18.51 -19.78 -19.42
C GLU A 472 18.86 -19.11 -18.08
N ASP A 473 18.37 -19.69 -16.99
CA ASP A 473 18.79 -19.39 -15.62
C ASP A 473 20.10 -20.08 -15.24
N SER A 474 20.55 -19.91 -13.99
CA SER A 474 21.79 -20.51 -13.46
C SER A 474 21.78 -22.05 -13.40
N THR A 475 20.65 -22.71 -13.67
CA THR A 475 20.52 -24.17 -13.74
C THR A 475 20.49 -24.70 -15.17
N GLY A 476 20.54 -23.82 -16.18
CA GLY A 476 20.36 -24.17 -17.59
C GLY A 476 18.89 -24.33 -18.00
N ARG A 477 17.93 -23.93 -17.16
CA ARG A 477 16.51 -23.98 -17.50
C ARG A 477 16.11 -22.69 -18.24
N ARG A 478 15.48 -22.83 -19.42
CA ARG A 478 14.82 -21.68 -20.09
C ARG A 478 13.71 -21.12 -19.21
N VAL A 479 13.72 -19.80 -19.01
CA VAL A 479 12.71 -19.08 -18.23
C VAL A 479 12.36 -17.76 -18.90
N GLY A 480 11.07 -17.44 -19.00
CA GLY A 480 10.58 -16.28 -19.74
C GLY A 480 11.11 -14.91 -19.28
N ILE A 481 11.67 -14.80 -18.06
CA ILE A 481 12.23 -13.57 -17.50
C ILE A 481 13.71 -13.34 -17.83
N MET A 482 14.40 -14.30 -18.44
CA MET A 482 15.82 -14.18 -18.77
C MET A 482 15.99 -13.82 -20.25
N LEU A 483 16.90 -12.90 -20.54
CA LEU A 483 17.41 -12.69 -21.89
C LEU A 483 18.51 -13.73 -22.20
N PRO A 484 18.66 -14.22 -23.44
CA PRO A 484 19.78 -15.04 -23.87
C PRO A 484 21.09 -14.25 -23.81
N ALA A 485 22.18 -14.89 -23.38
CA ALA A 485 23.49 -14.24 -23.28
C ALA A 485 23.99 -13.72 -24.65
N ALA A 486 23.79 -14.51 -25.72
CA ALA A 486 24.15 -14.10 -27.08
C ALA A 486 23.33 -12.89 -27.59
N ALA A 487 22.05 -12.79 -27.21
CA ALA A 487 21.21 -11.64 -27.57
C ALA A 487 21.67 -10.35 -26.87
N VAL A 488 22.02 -10.44 -25.58
CA VAL A 488 22.57 -9.30 -24.82
C VAL A 488 23.99 -8.92 -25.27
N GLN A 489 24.79 -9.89 -25.74
CA GLN A 489 26.09 -9.61 -26.34
C GLN A 489 25.96 -8.88 -27.69
N ALA A 490 24.93 -9.20 -28.49
CA ALA A 490 24.64 -8.53 -29.75
C ALA A 490 23.98 -7.15 -29.56
N ASP A 491 23.12 -7.01 -28.56
CA ASP A 491 22.43 -5.77 -28.19
C ASP A 491 22.43 -5.59 -26.67
N PRO A 492 23.42 -4.86 -26.12
CA PRO A 492 23.50 -4.62 -24.68
C PRO A 492 22.38 -3.72 -24.13
N THR A 493 21.50 -3.16 -24.98
CA THR A 493 20.43 -2.22 -24.57
C THR A 493 19.12 -2.91 -24.20
N LEU A 494 19.01 -4.23 -24.38
CA LEU A 494 17.77 -5.01 -24.23
C LEU A 494 17.11 -4.86 -22.85
N ASN A 495 17.88 -4.90 -21.75
CA ASN A 495 17.34 -4.69 -20.40
C ASN A 495 17.23 -3.21 -20.00
N PHE A 496 17.62 -2.28 -20.88
CA PHE A 496 17.75 -0.84 -20.59
C PHE A 496 16.85 0.03 -21.49
N LEU A 497 15.60 -0.41 -21.68
CA LEU A 497 14.57 0.29 -22.48
C LEU A 497 14.97 0.62 -23.93
N ARG A 498 15.96 -0.10 -24.49
CA ARG A 498 16.61 0.23 -25.77
C ARG A 498 17.21 1.65 -25.81
N ASP A 499 17.76 2.11 -24.69
CA ASP A 499 18.47 3.40 -24.59
C ASP A 499 19.96 3.15 -24.30
N GLU A 500 20.82 3.45 -25.29
CA GLU A 500 22.27 3.26 -25.20
C GLU A 500 22.90 3.97 -23.99
N ARG A 501 22.33 5.10 -23.55
CA ARG A 501 22.86 5.90 -22.44
C ARG A 501 22.60 5.21 -21.10
N LEU A 502 21.43 4.60 -20.95
CA LEU A 502 21.08 3.82 -19.76
C LEU A 502 21.91 2.52 -19.70
N ALA A 503 22.07 1.84 -20.84
CA ALA A 503 22.96 0.69 -20.95
C ALA A 503 24.41 1.07 -20.60
N ARG A 504 24.90 2.23 -21.08
CA ARG A 504 26.24 2.72 -20.76
C ARG A 504 26.43 2.98 -19.26
N ILE A 505 25.47 3.63 -18.60
CA ILE A 505 25.48 3.86 -17.15
C ILE A 505 25.57 2.53 -16.37
N ALA A 506 24.81 1.50 -16.77
CA ALA A 506 24.88 0.18 -16.15
C ALA A 506 26.25 -0.49 -16.34
N LEU A 507 26.73 -0.54 -17.59
CA LEU A 507 27.92 -1.31 -17.96
C LEU A 507 29.22 -0.67 -17.47
N ASP A 508 29.33 0.67 -17.50
CA ASP A 508 30.47 1.36 -16.89
C ASP A 508 30.51 1.10 -15.37
N ARG A 509 29.36 1.15 -14.68
CA ARG A 509 29.30 0.89 -13.23
C ARG A 509 29.59 -0.57 -12.88
N LEU A 510 29.18 -1.52 -13.73
CA LEU A 510 29.53 -2.93 -13.58
C LEU A 510 31.04 -3.15 -13.76
N ALA A 511 31.64 -2.53 -14.78
CA ALA A 511 33.07 -2.64 -15.09
C ALA A 511 33.99 -2.07 -13.99
N GLU A 512 33.53 -1.05 -13.25
CA GLU A 512 34.25 -0.53 -12.08
C GLU A 512 34.42 -1.54 -10.93
N ASN A 513 33.59 -2.60 -10.90
CA ASN A 513 33.57 -3.66 -9.88
C ASN A 513 33.51 -3.10 -8.43
N ARG A 514 32.75 -2.02 -8.26
CA ARG A 514 32.59 -1.25 -7.01
C ARG A 514 31.12 -1.16 -6.61
N GLY A 515 30.49 -2.31 -6.38
CA GLY A 515 29.09 -2.40 -6.01
C GLY A 515 28.63 -3.82 -5.63
N THR A 516 27.31 -3.98 -5.53
CA THR A 516 26.55 -5.21 -5.32
C THR A 516 25.83 -5.69 -6.59
N PHE A 517 25.97 -4.95 -7.69
CA PHE A 517 25.54 -5.38 -9.02
C PHE A 517 26.10 -6.76 -9.38
N VAL A 518 25.21 -7.64 -9.82
CA VAL A 518 25.54 -8.99 -10.31
C VAL A 518 25.25 -8.98 -11.79
N GLU A 519 26.27 -9.18 -12.62
CA GLU A 519 26.21 -9.04 -14.09
C GLU A 519 24.93 -9.67 -14.68
N ASP A 520 24.69 -10.94 -14.41
CA ASP A 520 23.53 -11.68 -14.92
C ASP A 520 22.17 -11.11 -14.43
N ARG A 521 22.10 -10.64 -13.17
CA ARG A 521 20.91 -9.96 -12.62
C ARG A 521 20.71 -8.56 -13.20
N LEU A 522 21.76 -7.91 -13.68
CA LEU A 522 21.72 -6.56 -14.24
C LEU A 522 21.40 -6.59 -15.74
N THR A 523 22.09 -7.45 -16.50
CA THR A 523 22.05 -7.42 -17.97
C THR A 523 21.04 -8.40 -18.58
N ARG A 524 20.70 -9.49 -17.88
CA ARG A 524 19.85 -10.57 -18.43
C ARG A 524 18.53 -10.79 -17.71
N ASN A 525 18.48 -10.64 -16.39
CA ASN A 525 17.24 -10.85 -15.62
C ASN A 525 16.29 -9.64 -15.72
N LEU A 526 15.16 -9.83 -16.39
CA LEU A 526 14.14 -8.80 -16.57
C LEU A 526 13.35 -8.50 -15.28
N LEU A 527 13.25 -9.44 -14.33
CA LEU A 527 12.47 -9.31 -13.09
C LEU A 527 13.27 -8.72 -11.91
N SER A 528 14.55 -8.43 -12.13
CA SER A 528 15.49 -7.89 -11.13
C SER A 528 15.28 -6.41 -10.85
N SER A 529 15.46 -5.95 -9.59
CA SER A 529 15.43 -4.51 -9.29
C SER A 529 16.65 -3.74 -9.82
N GLN A 530 17.79 -4.40 -10.06
CA GLN A 530 19.03 -3.73 -10.54
C GLN A 530 18.85 -2.99 -11.88
N PRO A 531 18.35 -3.62 -12.97
CA PRO A 531 18.04 -2.90 -14.21
C PRO A 531 16.89 -1.91 -14.02
N MET A 532 15.91 -2.17 -13.15
CA MET A 532 14.83 -1.23 -12.86
C MET A 532 15.37 0.08 -12.26
N CYS A 533 16.33 -0.02 -11.32
CA CYS A 533 17.00 1.14 -10.73
C CYS A 533 17.73 1.97 -11.80
N VAL A 534 18.53 1.33 -12.66
CA VAL A 534 19.21 2.02 -13.79
C VAL A 534 18.18 2.68 -14.71
N ASN A 535 17.11 1.97 -15.08
CA ASN A 535 16.10 2.50 -15.99
C ASN A 535 15.32 3.68 -15.42
N LEU A 536 15.25 3.82 -14.10
CA LEU A 536 14.60 4.92 -13.40
C LEU A 536 15.59 6.07 -13.14
N PHE A 537 16.60 5.81 -12.30
CA PHE A 537 17.52 6.83 -11.81
C PHE A 537 18.63 7.17 -12.82
N GLY A 538 18.91 6.32 -13.81
CA GLY A 538 19.77 6.66 -14.94
C GLY A 538 19.20 7.80 -15.79
N MET A 539 17.88 7.89 -15.95
CA MET A 539 17.26 9.07 -16.59
C MET A 539 17.38 10.32 -15.74
N PHE A 540 17.24 10.21 -14.42
CA PHE A 540 17.43 11.35 -13.52
C PHE A 540 18.91 11.78 -13.44
N LYS A 541 19.86 10.86 -13.67
CA LYS A 541 21.29 11.17 -13.86
C LYS A 541 21.57 11.92 -15.16
N LEU A 542 20.86 11.60 -16.24
CA LEU A 542 20.98 12.30 -17.52
C LEU A 542 20.32 13.70 -17.51
N TYR A 543 19.27 13.88 -16.70
CA TYR A 543 18.45 15.10 -16.64
C TYR A 543 18.17 15.54 -15.18
N PRO A 544 19.19 15.97 -14.41
CA PRO A 544 19.05 16.24 -12.98
C PRO A 544 18.17 17.46 -12.67
N ASP A 545 18.27 18.54 -13.46
CA ASP A 545 17.48 19.75 -13.22
C ASP A 545 15.96 19.47 -13.40
N GLU A 546 15.58 18.65 -14.38
CA GLU A 546 14.21 18.13 -14.54
C GLU A 546 13.81 17.12 -13.45
N ALA A 547 14.72 16.23 -13.05
CA ALA A 547 14.47 15.24 -12.00
C ALA A 547 14.10 15.89 -10.66
N ALA A 548 14.59 17.10 -10.39
CA ALA A 548 14.22 17.88 -9.20
C ALA A 548 12.69 18.09 -9.09
N LEU A 549 11.99 18.31 -10.20
CA LEU A 549 10.53 18.48 -10.21
C LEU A 549 9.82 17.14 -9.96
N ALA A 550 10.27 16.06 -10.61
CA ALA A 550 9.69 14.73 -10.46
C ALA A 550 9.84 14.23 -9.01
N LEU A 551 11.04 14.30 -8.46
CA LEU A 551 11.34 13.91 -7.07
C LEU A 551 10.57 14.77 -6.07
N ARG A 552 10.49 16.09 -6.25
CA ARG A 552 9.70 16.98 -5.37
C ARG A 552 8.22 16.59 -5.36
N ARG A 553 7.63 16.31 -6.52
CA ARG A 553 6.20 15.95 -6.62
C ARG A 553 5.89 14.60 -6.00
N ALA A 554 6.73 13.59 -6.23
CA ALA A 554 6.50 12.24 -5.73
C ALA A 554 6.78 12.10 -4.22
N THR A 555 7.83 12.77 -3.72
CA THR A 555 8.30 12.59 -2.32
C THR A 555 7.85 13.68 -1.37
N GLN A 556 7.37 14.82 -1.87
CA GLN A 556 7.06 16.05 -1.10
C GLN A 556 8.27 16.65 -0.33
N LEU A 557 9.48 16.13 -0.56
CA LEU A 557 10.71 16.67 0.03
C LEU A 557 11.01 18.07 -0.53
N PRO A 558 11.68 18.94 0.26
CA PRO A 558 11.99 20.31 -0.14
C PRO A 558 13.14 20.32 -1.17
N ILE A 559 12.88 19.87 -2.39
CA ILE A 559 13.88 19.78 -3.46
C ILE A 559 13.74 21.00 -4.38
N LYS A 560 14.71 21.91 -4.33
CA LYS A 560 14.83 23.05 -5.24
C LYS A 560 15.49 22.66 -6.55
N ARG A 561 16.58 21.91 -6.46
CA ARG A 561 17.46 21.46 -7.55
C ARG A 561 18.19 20.18 -7.16
N VAL A 562 18.42 19.28 -8.11
CA VAL A 562 19.35 18.14 -7.95
C VAL A 562 20.73 18.57 -8.46
N ASP A 563 21.76 18.41 -7.62
CA ASP A 563 23.15 18.70 -8.00
C ASP A 563 23.78 17.49 -8.72
N CYS A 564 23.46 16.24 -8.34
CA CYS A 564 23.82 15.03 -9.09
C CYS A 564 22.94 13.81 -8.73
N VAL A 565 22.97 12.79 -9.61
CA VAL A 565 22.45 11.43 -9.32
C VAL A 565 23.54 10.42 -9.65
N GLU A 566 23.76 9.48 -8.74
CA GLU A 566 24.70 8.38 -8.87
C GLU A 566 24.00 7.04 -8.66
N ILE A 567 24.49 5.99 -9.30
CA ILE A 567 23.91 4.64 -9.27
C ILE A 567 24.85 3.70 -8.52
N GLU A 568 24.30 2.79 -7.72
CA GLU A 568 25.01 1.74 -7.00
C GLU A 568 26.10 2.30 -6.05
N VAL A 569 25.75 3.23 -5.17
CA VAL A 569 26.70 3.98 -4.33
C VAL A 569 26.95 3.31 -2.98
N ALA A 570 28.18 2.87 -2.75
CA ALA A 570 28.71 2.51 -1.43
C ALA A 570 29.59 3.66 -0.88
N PRO A 571 29.11 4.50 0.06
CA PRO A 571 29.90 5.62 0.56
C PRO A 571 31.06 5.10 1.44
N GLN A 572 32.28 5.08 0.90
CA GLN A 572 33.43 4.34 1.47
C GLN A 572 33.63 4.53 2.98
N HIS A 573 33.59 5.77 3.47
CA HIS A 573 33.72 6.08 4.90
C HIS A 573 32.57 5.50 5.73
N ALA A 574 31.32 5.63 5.28
CA ALA A 574 30.15 5.10 5.95
C ALA A 574 30.11 3.55 5.90
N THR A 575 30.48 2.95 4.77
CA THR A 575 30.59 1.49 4.62
C THR A 575 31.67 0.91 5.54
N ALA A 576 32.80 1.59 5.74
CA ALA A 576 33.80 1.21 6.75
C ALA A 576 33.26 1.34 8.19
N ILE A 577 32.47 2.40 8.47
CA ILE A 577 31.78 2.57 9.75
C ILE A 577 30.79 1.42 10.02
N LEU A 578 30.09 0.88 9.02
CA LEU A 578 29.25 -0.32 9.20
C LEU A 578 30.08 -1.62 9.20
N ALA A 579 31.14 -1.72 8.39
CA ALA A 579 31.92 -2.93 8.10
C ALA A 579 31.08 -4.10 7.56
N ASP A 580 30.18 -3.79 6.63
CA ASP A 580 29.49 -4.74 5.79
C ASP A 580 29.53 -4.27 4.32
N ARG A 581 28.74 -4.87 3.44
CA ARG A 581 28.63 -4.51 2.02
C ARG A 581 27.33 -3.75 1.70
N THR A 582 26.74 -3.07 2.67
CA THR A 582 25.53 -2.26 2.45
C THR A 582 25.88 -1.07 1.54
N ALA A 583 25.04 -0.82 0.55
CA ALA A 583 25.14 0.24 -0.45
C ALA A 583 23.74 0.82 -0.71
N PHE A 584 23.67 1.90 -1.48
CA PHE A 584 22.43 2.47 -1.98
C PHE A 584 22.31 2.17 -3.48
N ASP A 585 21.16 1.66 -3.93
CA ASP A 585 20.91 1.36 -5.34
C ASP A 585 21.03 2.60 -6.22
N ALA A 586 20.65 3.76 -5.67
CA ALA A 586 20.93 5.08 -6.22
C ALA A 586 21.13 6.11 -5.11
N TYR A 587 21.70 7.26 -5.45
CA TYR A 587 22.02 8.35 -4.53
C TYR A 587 21.84 9.69 -5.24
N VAL A 588 21.09 10.60 -4.63
CA VAL A 588 20.78 11.93 -5.19
C VAL A 588 21.33 12.99 -4.24
N GLU A 589 22.22 13.87 -4.71
CA GLU A 589 22.51 15.13 -4.01
C GLU A 589 21.58 16.21 -4.53
N TYR A 590 20.99 16.98 -3.61
CA TYR A 590 20.08 18.06 -3.95
C TYR A 590 20.28 19.26 -3.03
N ARG A 591 19.67 20.38 -3.42
CA ARG A 591 19.57 21.59 -2.60
C ARG A 591 18.14 21.90 -2.26
N ASP A 592 17.93 22.32 -1.01
CA ASP A 592 16.64 22.82 -0.55
C ASP A 592 16.39 24.28 -0.96
N PRO A 593 15.17 24.84 -0.75
CA PRO A 593 14.88 26.24 -1.04
C PRO A 593 15.89 27.22 -0.44
N GLU A 594 16.39 26.91 0.75
CA GLU A 594 17.39 27.64 1.53
C GLU A 594 18.81 27.52 0.95
N GLY A 595 19.06 26.53 0.10
CA GLY A 595 20.32 26.30 -0.61
C GLY A 595 21.28 25.31 0.08
N THR A 596 20.87 24.74 1.20
CA THR A 596 21.57 23.68 1.94
C THR A 596 21.72 22.46 1.06
N LYS A 597 22.93 21.88 1.01
CA LYS A 597 23.12 20.57 0.40
C LYS A 597 22.50 19.48 1.27
N ARG A 598 21.79 18.55 0.64
CA ARG A 598 21.16 17.38 1.26
C ARG A 598 21.30 16.17 0.33
N PHE A 599 21.08 14.96 0.84
CA PHE A 599 21.05 13.76 -0.01
C PHE A 599 19.81 12.88 0.20
N ILE A 600 19.52 12.06 -0.80
CA ILE A 600 18.58 10.95 -0.74
C ILE A 600 19.35 9.67 -1.07
N ALA A 601 19.36 8.72 -0.15
CA ALA A 601 19.88 7.38 -0.33
C ALA A 601 18.73 6.45 -0.76
N ILE A 602 18.82 5.80 -1.92
CA ILE A 602 17.69 5.07 -2.50
C ILE A 602 17.89 3.56 -2.36
N GLU A 603 16.81 2.88 -2.01
CA GLU A 603 16.65 1.42 -2.09
C GLU A 603 15.47 1.13 -3.02
N THR A 604 15.65 0.28 -4.03
CA THR A 604 14.65 -0.06 -5.03
C THR A 604 14.21 -1.51 -4.92
N LYS A 605 12.89 -1.73 -4.79
CA LYS A 605 12.26 -3.05 -4.83
C LYS A 605 11.28 -3.12 -5.99
N TYR A 606 11.37 -4.18 -6.78
CA TYR A 606 10.39 -4.47 -7.83
C TYR A 606 9.44 -5.57 -7.36
N THR A 607 9.87 -6.83 -7.43
CA THR A 607 9.08 -8.00 -6.93
C THR A 607 9.89 -8.90 -5.98
N GLU A 608 11.08 -8.45 -5.60
CA GLU A 608 12.02 -9.15 -4.74
C GLU A 608 11.87 -8.61 -3.30
N PRO A 609 11.79 -9.47 -2.27
CA PRO A 609 11.70 -9.00 -0.89
C PRO A 609 12.99 -8.29 -0.45
N PHE A 610 12.95 -7.64 0.72
CA PHE A 610 14.19 -7.26 1.41
C PHE A 610 15.07 -8.48 1.67
N SER A 611 16.39 -8.26 1.65
CA SER A 611 17.35 -9.34 1.83
C SER A 611 17.25 -9.95 3.23
N ASN A 612 16.90 -11.22 3.28
CA ASN A 612 16.76 -12.02 4.50
C ASN A 612 18.12 -12.37 5.17
N ASP A 613 19.20 -11.65 4.88
CA ASP A 613 20.51 -11.87 5.51
C ASP A 613 20.51 -11.41 6.98
N LEU A 614 19.98 -12.29 7.82
CA LEU A 614 20.08 -12.25 9.27
C LEU A 614 21.40 -12.88 9.76
N GLY A 615 22.39 -13.11 8.88
CA GLY A 615 23.75 -13.62 9.16
C GLY A 615 24.64 -12.66 9.94
N LEU A 616 24.02 -11.91 10.86
CA LEU A 616 24.67 -11.02 11.79
C LEU A 616 25.22 -11.84 12.95
N ASP A 617 26.53 -12.14 12.88
CA ASP A 617 27.28 -12.55 14.06
C ASP A 617 27.12 -11.51 15.20
N GLU A 618 27.44 -11.95 16.41
CA GLU A 618 27.27 -11.12 17.60
C GLU A 618 28.06 -9.80 17.54
N LYS A 619 29.22 -9.78 16.87
CA LYS A 619 30.05 -8.57 16.72
C LYS A 619 29.38 -7.55 15.81
N LYS A 620 28.74 -7.98 14.71
CA LYS A 620 27.94 -7.11 13.83
C LYS A 620 26.72 -6.54 14.56
N ARG A 621 25.96 -7.39 15.28
CA ARG A 621 24.80 -6.93 16.08
C ARG A 621 25.21 -5.89 17.12
N ASP A 622 26.29 -6.14 17.85
CA ASP A 622 26.83 -5.19 18.83
C ASP A 622 27.30 -3.88 18.18
N LYS A 623 27.86 -3.94 16.97
CA LYS A 623 28.28 -2.76 16.22
C LYS A 623 27.09 -1.92 15.77
N TYR A 624 26.05 -2.52 15.22
CA TYR A 624 24.82 -1.81 14.88
C TYR A 624 24.11 -1.25 16.12
N ARG A 625 24.13 -1.96 17.27
CA ARG A 625 23.57 -1.44 18.52
C ARG A 625 24.31 -0.19 18.99
N ARG A 626 25.65 -0.19 18.94
CA ARG A 626 26.47 1.00 19.23
C ARG A 626 26.12 2.15 18.29
N LEU A 627 26.11 1.93 16.98
CA LEU A 627 25.74 2.97 16.00
C LEU A 627 24.34 3.54 16.23
N ALA A 628 23.32 2.70 16.40
CA ALA A 628 21.94 3.12 16.68
C ALA A 628 21.83 3.92 17.99
N THR A 629 22.64 3.58 19.00
CA THR A 629 22.71 4.31 20.28
C THR A 629 23.43 5.66 20.10
N ASP A 630 24.56 5.67 19.39
CA ASP A 630 25.39 6.86 19.17
C ASP A 630 24.68 7.92 18.32
N PHE A 631 23.90 7.50 17.31
CA PHE A 631 23.10 8.39 16.48
C PHE A 631 21.86 8.93 17.22
N LYS A 632 21.41 8.29 18.31
CA LYS A 632 20.25 8.69 19.12
C LYS A 632 18.95 8.91 18.32
N ALA A 633 18.80 8.23 17.18
CA ALA A 633 17.67 8.37 16.28
C ALA A 633 16.56 7.33 16.51
N PHE A 634 16.84 6.28 17.29
CA PHE A 634 15.94 5.15 17.54
C PHE A 634 15.35 5.18 18.96
N ARG A 635 14.07 4.83 19.10
CA ARG A 635 13.37 4.70 20.39
C ARG A 635 13.99 3.61 21.27
N SER A 636 14.38 2.51 20.64
CA SER A 636 15.11 1.41 21.28
C SER A 636 16.22 0.94 20.32
N PRO A 637 17.50 1.16 20.66
CA PRO A 637 18.61 0.73 19.82
C PRO A 637 18.61 -0.79 19.62
N LEU A 638 18.40 -1.22 18.37
CA LEU A 638 18.41 -2.62 17.95
C LEU A 638 17.28 -3.45 18.57
N SER A 639 16.05 -2.93 18.53
CA SER A 639 14.83 -3.67 18.90
C SER A 639 14.63 -4.93 18.02
N PRO A 640 13.97 -5.99 18.52
CA PRO A 640 13.75 -7.23 17.77
C PRO A 640 13.08 -7.02 16.40
N GLU A 641 12.22 -6.01 16.30
CA GLU A 641 11.49 -5.63 15.09
C GLU A 641 12.43 -5.22 13.96
N LEU A 642 13.53 -4.50 14.28
CA LEU A 642 14.58 -4.08 13.34
C LEU A 642 15.47 -5.24 12.86
N LEU A 643 15.39 -6.40 13.52
CA LEU A 643 16.13 -7.62 13.18
C LEU A 643 15.25 -8.67 12.47
N THR A 644 14.04 -8.30 12.04
CA THR A 644 13.20 -9.15 11.20
C THR A 644 13.71 -9.18 9.75
N PRO A 645 13.43 -10.25 8.97
CA PRO A 645 13.77 -10.28 7.55
C PRO A 645 13.17 -9.12 6.76
N GLN A 646 11.98 -8.64 7.15
CA GLN A 646 11.30 -7.52 6.51
C GLN A 646 11.97 -6.16 6.77
N ALA A 647 12.67 -5.98 7.90
CA ALA A 647 13.20 -4.67 8.33
C ALA A 647 14.73 -4.56 8.30
N SER A 648 15.47 -5.67 8.41
CA SER A 648 16.91 -5.64 8.69
C SER A 648 17.76 -5.01 7.58
N GLN A 649 17.35 -5.12 6.31
CA GLN A 649 18.02 -4.39 5.22
C GLN A 649 17.81 -2.87 5.34
N LEU A 650 16.55 -2.42 5.51
CA LEU A 650 16.22 -1.00 5.64
C LEU A 650 16.87 -0.37 6.87
N PHE A 651 16.90 -1.08 8.00
CA PHE A 651 17.61 -0.64 9.21
C PHE A 651 19.10 -0.37 8.94
N ARG A 652 19.78 -1.25 8.18
CA ARG A 652 21.18 -1.04 7.77
C ARG A 652 21.33 0.14 6.82
N ASN A 653 20.42 0.33 5.87
CA ASN A 653 20.44 1.49 4.98
C ASN A 653 20.29 2.81 5.75
N VAL A 654 19.41 2.85 6.76
CA VAL A 654 19.22 4.02 7.63
C VAL A 654 20.48 4.29 8.47
N LEU A 655 21.12 3.26 9.03
CA LEU A 655 22.40 3.40 9.72
C LEU A 655 23.53 3.88 8.77
N LEU A 656 23.54 3.42 7.51
CA LEU A 656 24.51 3.83 6.51
C LEU A 656 24.30 5.31 6.12
N ALA A 657 23.05 5.76 5.96
CA ALA A 657 22.72 7.16 5.73
C ALA A 657 23.14 8.05 6.91
N MET A 658 22.84 7.65 8.15
CA MET A 658 23.28 8.38 9.36
C MET A 658 24.81 8.46 9.47
N ALA A 659 25.52 7.36 9.15
CA ALA A 659 26.98 7.35 9.10
C ALA A 659 27.53 8.28 8.00
N HIS A 660 26.88 8.31 6.83
CA HIS A 660 27.23 9.20 5.72
C HIS A 660 27.02 10.67 6.08
N THR A 661 25.86 11.03 6.66
CA THR A 661 25.59 12.38 7.21
C THR A 661 26.64 12.79 8.23
N LYS A 662 27.00 11.92 9.18
CA LYS A 662 28.04 12.22 10.17
C LYS A 662 29.43 12.45 9.53
N SER A 663 29.74 11.72 8.45
CA SER A 663 31.03 11.83 7.76
C SER A 663 31.15 13.05 6.83
N THR A 664 30.04 13.48 6.22
CA THR A 664 30.00 14.57 5.23
C THR A 664 29.45 15.89 5.77
N GLN A 665 28.83 15.87 6.95
CA GLN A 665 28.01 16.96 7.50
C GLN A 665 26.82 17.36 6.60
N MET A 666 26.41 16.48 5.68
CA MET A 666 25.26 16.69 4.80
C MET A 666 24.03 15.93 5.31
N PRO A 667 22.92 16.60 5.67
CA PRO A 667 21.69 15.92 6.05
C PRO A 667 21.14 15.05 4.92
N GLY A 668 20.61 13.87 5.25
CA GLY A 668 19.98 13.02 4.26
C GLY A 668 19.19 11.88 4.87
N LEU A 669 18.38 11.24 4.03
CA LEU A 669 17.41 10.22 4.39
C LEU A 669 17.44 9.06 3.41
N VAL A 670 16.85 7.94 3.81
CA VAL A 670 16.60 6.79 2.93
C VAL A 670 15.23 6.93 2.26
N LEU A 671 15.17 6.73 0.95
CA LEU A 671 13.94 6.65 0.17
C LEU A 671 13.79 5.23 -0.39
N VAL A 672 12.74 4.55 0.03
CA VAL A 672 12.36 3.24 -0.50
C VAL A 672 11.42 3.44 -1.67
N VAL A 673 11.80 2.89 -2.81
CA VAL A 673 11.04 2.94 -4.06
C VAL A 673 10.54 1.53 -4.36
N ALA A 674 9.22 1.34 -4.32
CA ALA A 674 8.57 0.04 -4.52
C ALA A 674 7.27 0.16 -5.33
N LEU A 675 6.68 -0.95 -5.76
CA LEU A 675 5.34 -0.93 -6.37
C LEU A 675 4.31 -0.43 -5.35
N ALA A 676 3.28 0.29 -5.82
CA ALA A 676 2.30 0.95 -4.95
C ALA A 676 1.49 -0.02 -4.08
N ASP A 677 1.30 -1.25 -4.56
CA ASP A 677 0.46 -2.24 -3.92
C ASP A 677 1.22 -3.14 -2.91
N ASP A 678 2.51 -3.42 -3.11
CA ASP A 678 3.59 -3.35 -2.08
C ASP A 678 3.37 -3.66 -0.57
N PRO A 679 2.64 -4.68 -0.03
CA PRO A 679 2.54 -4.83 1.42
C PRO A 679 3.86 -5.17 2.11
N ALA A 680 4.82 -5.84 1.45
CA ALA A 680 6.09 -6.20 2.06
C ALA A 680 7.03 -4.99 2.19
N ALA A 681 7.17 -4.20 1.13
CA ALA A 681 7.84 -2.89 1.14
C ALA A 681 7.20 -1.94 2.15
N THR A 682 5.87 -1.79 2.10
CA THR A 682 5.10 -0.93 3.01
C THR A 682 5.26 -1.35 4.47
N ALA A 683 5.16 -2.65 4.76
CA ALA A 683 5.38 -3.17 6.12
C ALA A 683 6.83 -2.96 6.59
N GLY A 684 7.84 -3.21 5.73
CA GLY A 684 9.25 -2.97 6.08
C GLY A 684 9.53 -1.50 6.41
N VAL A 685 9.02 -0.58 5.59
CA VAL A 685 9.12 0.88 5.84
C VAL A 685 8.41 1.27 7.12
N HIS A 686 7.19 0.79 7.35
CA HIS A 686 6.43 1.08 8.57
C HIS A 686 7.14 0.57 9.83
N VAL A 687 7.60 -0.69 9.83
CA VAL A 687 8.30 -1.31 10.97
C VAL A 687 9.54 -0.51 11.36
N VAL A 688 10.36 -0.04 10.40
CA VAL A 688 11.54 0.77 10.73
C VAL A 688 11.15 2.18 11.17
N ARG A 689 10.12 2.81 10.56
CA ARG A 689 9.64 4.14 10.95
C ARG A 689 9.09 4.19 12.37
N GLU A 690 8.34 3.18 12.82
CA GLU A 690 7.84 3.12 14.21
C GLU A 690 8.97 3.13 15.25
N GLN A 691 10.15 2.60 14.90
CA GLN A 691 11.31 2.53 15.79
C GLN A 691 12.15 3.80 15.79
N LEU A 692 11.90 4.75 14.87
CA LEU A 692 12.59 6.04 14.79
C LEU A 692 11.90 7.10 15.65
N LEU A 693 12.69 8.03 16.19
CA LEU A 693 12.19 9.18 16.96
C LEU A 693 11.65 10.29 16.05
N ALA A 694 12.34 10.56 14.94
CA ALA A 694 11.94 11.46 13.87
C ALA A 694 11.96 10.69 12.53
N PRO A 695 10.91 9.90 12.21
CA PRO A 695 10.94 9.02 11.04
C PRO A 695 11.05 9.78 9.71
N ASP A 696 10.45 10.97 9.62
CA ASP A 696 10.45 11.79 8.40
C ASP A 696 11.80 12.45 8.08
N ASP A 697 12.73 12.51 9.03
CA ASP A 697 14.11 12.96 8.79
C ASP A 697 15.02 11.85 8.25
N HIS A 698 14.54 10.60 8.20
CA HIS A 698 15.42 9.42 8.08
C HIS A 698 14.94 8.35 7.09
N LEU A 699 13.64 8.12 6.93
CA LEU A 699 13.11 7.04 6.09
C LEU A 699 11.74 7.38 5.49
N HIS A 700 11.67 7.48 4.16
CA HIS A 700 10.43 7.64 3.40
C HIS A 700 10.19 6.45 2.46
N GLY A 701 8.92 6.21 2.13
CA GLY A 701 8.51 5.30 1.06
C GLY A 701 7.79 6.08 -0.04
N VAL A 702 8.03 5.73 -1.29
CA VAL A 702 7.33 6.28 -2.47
C VAL A 702 7.09 5.15 -3.48
N SER A 703 5.99 5.22 -4.21
CA SER A 703 5.72 4.22 -5.24
C SER A 703 6.44 4.52 -6.56
N ILE A 704 6.80 3.47 -7.31
CA ILE A 704 7.40 3.57 -8.64
C ILE A 704 6.44 4.33 -9.56
N GLU A 705 5.16 4.01 -9.49
CA GLU A 705 4.04 4.66 -10.19
C GLU A 705 4.02 6.16 -9.88
N SER A 706 4.08 6.56 -8.60
CA SER A 706 4.07 7.97 -8.20
C SER A 706 5.30 8.73 -8.71
N LEU A 707 6.47 8.09 -8.76
CA LEU A 707 7.68 8.67 -9.35
C LEU A 707 7.59 8.81 -10.87
N VAL A 708 7.13 7.77 -11.56
CA VAL A 708 7.00 7.75 -13.03
C VAL A 708 5.94 8.74 -13.50
N ASP A 709 4.78 8.79 -12.85
CA ASP A 709 3.70 9.72 -13.18
C ASP A 709 4.08 11.17 -12.81
N SER A 710 4.82 11.38 -11.71
CA SER A 710 5.40 12.69 -11.36
C SER A 710 6.52 13.13 -12.31
N ALA A 711 7.15 12.20 -13.03
CA ALA A 711 8.10 12.50 -14.09
C ALA A 711 7.39 12.71 -15.44
N ALA A 712 6.32 11.97 -15.75
CA ALA A 712 5.59 12.03 -17.03
C ALA A 712 5.01 13.42 -17.35
N VAL A 713 4.71 14.23 -16.33
CA VAL A 713 4.31 15.65 -16.49
C VAL A 713 5.42 16.57 -17.00
N VAL A 714 6.69 16.10 -17.02
CA VAL A 714 7.83 16.81 -17.59
C VAL A 714 8.03 16.34 -19.04
N PRO A 715 7.99 17.24 -20.05
CA PRO A 715 8.06 16.83 -21.45
C PRO A 715 9.28 15.97 -21.81
N THR A 716 10.44 16.24 -21.21
CA THR A 716 11.69 15.47 -21.37
C THR A 716 11.54 13.99 -21.00
N PHE A 717 10.68 13.69 -20.03
CA PHE A 717 10.47 12.34 -19.50
C PHE A 717 9.28 11.60 -20.12
N GLY A 718 8.33 12.27 -20.77
CA GLY A 718 7.11 11.62 -21.32
C GLY A 718 7.36 10.34 -22.15
N PRO A 719 8.23 10.37 -23.19
CA PRO A 719 8.54 9.18 -24.01
C PRO A 719 9.34 8.09 -23.26
N TRP A 720 10.06 8.45 -22.19
CA TRP A 720 10.68 7.46 -21.31
C TRP A 720 9.64 6.85 -20.37
N ALA A 721 8.76 7.66 -19.78
CA ALA A 721 7.73 7.19 -18.85
C ALA A 721 6.82 6.17 -19.52
N ALA A 722 6.36 6.42 -20.75
CA ALA A 722 5.59 5.43 -21.52
C ALA A 722 6.33 4.09 -21.70
N ARG A 723 7.62 4.11 -22.08
CA ARG A 723 8.45 2.90 -22.21
C ARG A 723 8.67 2.21 -20.85
N PHE A 724 8.89 2.98 -19.79
CA PHE A 724 9.09 2.46 -18.44
C PHE A 724 7.82 1.80 -17.91
N ARG A 725 6.65 2.41 -18.11
CA ARG A 725 5.35 1.84 -17.73
C ARG A 725 5.10 0.53 -18.47
N GLN A 726 5.24 0.49 -19.81
CA GLN A 726 5.13 -0.75 -20.60
C GLN A 726 6.10 -1.86 -20.17
N ARG A 727 7.26 -1.51 -19.59
CA ARG A 727 8.29 -2.44 -19.13
C ARG A 727 8.00 -3.03 -17.74
N TYR A 728 7.45 -2.22 -16.82
CA TYR A 728 7.42 -2.52 -15.38
C TYR A 728 6.05 -2.42 -14.69
N LEU A 729 5.09 -1.68 -15.25
CA LEU A 729 3.87 -1.26 -14.53
C LEU A 729 2.57 -1.61 -15.26
N ASP A 730 2.50 -1.41 -16.58
CA ASP A 730 1.28 -1.71 -17.34
C ASP A 730 1.22 -3.22 -17.62
N PRO A 731 0.09 -3.90 -17.37
CA PRO A 731 -0.03 -5.34 -17.59
C PRO A 731 0.11 -5.71 -19.08
N PRO A 732 0.51 -6.94 -19.41
CA PRO A 732 0.63 -7.35 -20.79
C PRO A 732 -0.75 -7.28 -21.49
N PRO A 733 -0.84 -6.73 -22.71
CA PRO A 733 -2.00 -6.91 -23.57
C PRO A 733 -2.28 -8.41 -23.67
N VAL A 734 -3.53 -8.79 -23.37
CA VAL A 734 -3.96 -10.18 -23.45
C VAL A 734 -3.80 -10.67 -24.90
N ALA A 735 -3.18 -11.83 -25.05
CA ALA A 735 -2.93 -12.49 -26.34
C ALA A 735 -4.24 -13.02 -26.96
#